data_AF-A0A423V9K8-F1
#
_entry.id   AF-A0A423V9K8-F1
#
_cell.length_a   1.000
_cell.length_b   1.000
_cell.length_c   1.000
_cell.angle_alpha   90.00
_cell.angle_beta   90.00
_cell.angle_gamma   90.00
#
_symmetry.space_group_name_H-M   'P 1'
#
loop_
_entity.id
_entity.type
_entity.pdbx_description
1 polymer ?
#
loop_
_entity_poly.entity_id
_entity_poly.type
_entity_poly.pdbx_seq_one_letter_code
_entity_poly.pdbx_strand_id
1 'polypeptide(L)'
;MASIAANPSPLSWKETAPGIFTRPLDTIERFFKWLADVGVPLKREHWGVSLSLRLSLPDSIAAYDAEPYLRRAWLILSKQHPMLYARPEGHSVIVTPLNEDKWLTESFVTHSGEHMTVDSLFTTLGSTPVVTCHWLPGVRELLIHGSHWRLDGIGSLKLADRLLAALSAVIRVGVNAPLESYGIDLTPYFTPSLDEISNSYTHEESTPSAVKKVADNLLATILKGAPSIGLPLSPGAEKALPGPSSRVWVTLDKGITQKIVTACKTLGIQVTSAVHAAIVQAVSEHTQHPLAKHFCITAAIDLRRRLPGEDNRNRPELAAGMFVSPGLVFIEEPAAKGKGFDAIAREFNRTYAADMSRLYDAGDGETVSVFEATAPFARRIIPLLQMPQPEGLPPQNTPHLSSIGVIETYLKREYMVDSEKCTTLAVEDVWMGSEMITPAVCCHVWTWRDELTLAAVFNTAFYQEDFKMASLQSSSSATPVDGSASEKGEAPRLSHPAPGPPPNGGTKAWLQVLGAFFLNFNTWGLANSFGEFQTQYSTGLLNSSSQSAVSWIGSLQSFLMLVFGVVCGRAVDAGYFYWVITIGAFLEVFGMMMTSLATQYWQIILAQGIVVGLGAGMSFTSSITVVGTYFSTRRSTAMGLAATGSCLGGIIYPIVLRCLVRSEGLSLAWATRIMAFIMLATLSVSIALMRPRLPPRKSGPLVDMDSLRNPPFATWLCAVFFVFIGLYIPFFYVQNYALSIGVGTDLAFYMLIIMNAASIPGRIFPALLADKIGNLHIIIPSVLLSGVITLSWISVETQSSLIAISVFLGVFSGSIQGVVPALVPFLCPDLSKLGSNIGMTLSASGVGLLIGNPVAGAILGNQDGVWWGLWTFAGVTILLGFVLLCAVRFLKVGMAITKA
;
A
#
# COMPACT_ATOMS: atom_id res chain seq x y z
N MET A 1 12.33 27.24 1.06
CA MET A 1 13.36 28.15 0.53
C MET A 1 12.66 29.21 -0.31
N ALA A 2 13.07 30.47 -0.15
CA ALA A 2 12.40 31.64 -0.69
C ALA A 2 12.65 31.86 -2.19
N SER A 3 11.58 32.18 -2.92
CA SER A 3 11.46 33.07 -4.09
C SER A 3 12.75 33.46 -4.83
N ILE A 4 13.06 32.77 -5.93
CA ILE A 4 13.82 33.33 -7.06
C ILE A 4 12.81 33.63 -8.16
N ALA A 5 12.72 34.89 -8.58
CA ALA A 5 11.96 35.29 -9.76
C ALA A 5 12.54 34.57 -10.99
N ALA A 6 11.79 33.64 -11.57
CA ALA A 6 12.26 32.76 -12.63
C ALA A 6 12.27 33.47 -13.99
N ASN A 7 13.44 33.51 -14.64
CA ASN A 7 13.49 33.68 -16.10
C ASN A 7 12.74 32.50 -16.75
N PRO A 8 11.92 32.73 -17.78
CA PRO A 8 11.19 31.65 -18.45
C PRO A 8 12.16 30.63 -19.06
N SER A 9 11.89 29.34 -18.82
CA SER A 9 12.69 28.23 -19.32
C SER A 9 12.89 28.32 -20.84
N PRO A 10 14.04 27.95 -21.41
CA PRO A 10 14.23 27.90 -22.86
C PRO A 10 13.26 26.93 -23.56
N LEU A 11 12.67 25.99 -22.81
CA LEU A 11 11.70 25.00 -23.30
C LEU A 11 10.23 25.47 -23.25
N SER A 12 9.97 26.65 -22.68
CA SER A 12 8.63 27.22 -22.56
C SER A 12 8.04 27.67 -23.90
N TRP A 13 6.71 27.73 -23.96
CA TRP A 13 6.00 28.33 -25.10
C TRP A 13 6.35 29.81 -25.26
N LYS A 14 6.67 30.19 -26.50
CA LYS A 14 6.95 31.57 -26.88
C LYS A 14 6.05 31.96 -28.04
N GLU A 15 5.43 33.12 -27.93
CA GLU A 15 4.76 33.73 -29.07
C GLU A 15 5.82 34.29 -30.02
N THR A 16 5.98 33.64 -31.18
CA THR A 16 7.00 34.01 -32.18
C THR A 16 6.46 35.00 -33.22
N ALA A 17 5.14 35.05 -33.37
CA ALA A 17 4.40 36.02 -34.17
C ALA A 17 2.96 36.08 -33.61
N PRO A 18 2.15 37.11 -33.94
CA PRO A 18 0.80 37.25 -33.39
C PRO A 18 -0.05 35.97 -33.54
N GLY A 19 -0.39 35.36 -32.41
CA GLY A 19 -1.16 34.10 -32.34
C GLY A 19 -0.42 32.84 -32.79
N ILE A 20 0.89 32.92 -33.08
CA ILE A 20 1.76 31.77 -33.38
C ILE A 20 2.64 31.49 -32.18
N PHE A 21 2.44 30.33 -31.57
CA PHE A 21 3.18 29.89 -30.40
C PHE A 21 4.09 28.73 -30.77
N THR A 22 5.34 28.79 -30.32
CA THR A 22 6.35 27.76 -30.58
C THR A 22 7.02 27.36 -29.28
N ARG A 23 7.29 26.06 -29.11
CA ARG A 23 8.27 25.57 -28.13
C ARG A 23 9.11 24.44 -28.72
N PRO A 24 10.33 24.21 -28.21
CA PRO A 24 11.10 23.02 -28.55
C PRO A 24 10.35 21.74 -28.14
N LEU A 25 10.53 20.67 -28.92
CA LEU A 25 10.18 19.31 -28.51
C LEU A 25 11.13 18.87 -27.40
N ASP A 26 10.59 18.29 -26.33
CA ASP A 26 11.42 17.74 -25.26
C ASP A 26 12.10 16.43 -25.64
N THR A 27 12.90 15.89 -24.72
CA THR A 27 13.70 14.69 -24.99
C THR A 27 12.85 13.46 -25.33
N ILE A 28 11.72 13.24 -24.67
CA ILE A 28 10.88 12.07 -24.93
C ILE A 28 9.93 12.32 -26.10
N GLU A 29 9.42 13.53 -26.28
CA GLU A 29 8.65 13.90 -27.48
C GLU A 29 9.48 13.68 -28.74
N ARG A 30 10.77 14.07 -28.75
CA ARG A 30 11.68 13.79 -29.87
C ARG A 30 11.84 12.28 -30.12
N PHE A 31 11.92 11.47 -29.07
CA PHE A 31 12.03 10.02 -29.19
C PHE A 31 10.80 9.40 -29.86
N PHE A 32 9.60 9.70 -29.34
CA PHE A 32 8.36 9.19 -29.92
C PHE A 32 8.08 9.77 -31.31
N LYS A 33 8.49 11.02 -31.57
CA LYS A 33 8.36 11.62 -32.89
C LYS A 33 9.24 10.91 -33.91
N TRP A 34 10.48 10.58 -33.54
CA TRP A 34 11.36 9.78 -34.40
C TRP A 34 10.74 8.39 -34.69
N LEU A 35 10.19 7.71 -33.69
CA LEU A 35 9.50 6.43 -33.91
C LEU A 35 8.28 6.55 -34.83
N ALA A 36 7.51 7.64 -34.71
CA ALA A 36 6.41 7.94 -35.62
C ALA A 36 6.93 8.13 -37.06
N ASP A 37 8.02 8.87 -37.23
CA ASP A 37 8.63 9.14 -38.54
C ASP A 37 9.16 7.88 -39.24
N VAL A 38 9.62 6.88 -38.48
CA VAL A 38 10.01 5.56 -39.02
C VAL A 38 8.82 4.86 -39.70
N GLY A 39 7.59 5.08 -39.22
CA GLY A 39 6.38 4.50 -39.80
C GLY A 39 5.85 5.22 -41.05
N VAL A 40 6.23 6.48 -41.28
CA VAL A 40 5.68 7.32 -42.36
C VAL A 40 5.81 6.67 -43.75
N PRO A 41 6.95 6.07 -44.17
CA PRO A 41 7.05 5.39 -45.46
C PRO A 41 6.10 4.20 -45.61
N LEU A 42 5.68 3.60 -44.49
CA LEU A 42 4.74 2.47 -44.43
C LEU A 42 3.28 2.92 -44.36
N LYS A 43 3.02 4.25 -44.31
CA LYS A 43 1.71 4.84 -44.02
C LYS A 43 1.10 4.35 -42.71
N ARG A 44 1.96 4.12 -41.71
CA ARG A 44 1.61 3.62 -40.38
C ARG A 44 2.32 4.45 -39.34
N GLU A 45 1.92 4.34 -38.08
CA GLU A 45 2.62 5.01 -37.01
C GLU A 45 2.93 4.05 -35.86
N HIS A 46 4.22 3.88 -35.53
CA HIS A 46 4.53 3.09 -34.36
C HIS A 46 4.07 3.82 -33.09
N TRP A 47 3.36 3.09 -32.25
CA TRP A 47 2.78 3.52 -30.99
C TRP A 47 1.68 4.58 -31.11
N GLY A 48 1.11 4.83 -32.30
CA GLY A 48 -0.04 5.72 -32.46
C GLY A 48 -1.17 5.35 -31.51
N VAL A 49 -1.64 6.31 -30.70
CA VAL A 49 -2.55 6.06 -29.57
C VAL A 49 -3.99 6.18 -30.03
N SER A 50 -4.81 5.18 -29.71
CA SER A 50 -6.23 5.14 -30.00
C SER A 50 -7.03 4.90 -28.73
N LEU A 51 -8.05 5.73 -28.50
CA LEU A 51 -9.03 5.58 -27.42
C LEU A 51 -10.42 5.59 -28.03
N SER A 52 -11.22 4.57 -27.72
CA SER A 52 -12.61 4.51 -28.17
C SER A 52 -13.58 4.46 -27.00
N LEU A 53 -14.73 5.08 -27.20
CA LEU A 53 -15.81 5.22 -26.24
C LEU A 53 -17.12 4.82 -26.91
N ARG A 54 -17.82 3.82 -26.37
CA ARG A 54 -19.20 3.54 -26.76
C ARG A 54 -20.13 4.42 -25.94
N LEU A 55 -20.98 5.18 -26.61
CA LEU A 55 -21.81 6.21 -26.00
C LEU A 55 -23.29 5.81 -25.99
N SER A 56 -23.93 6.01 -24.84
CA SER A 56 -25.38 6.10 -24.73
C SER A 56 -25.77 7.58 -24.79
N LEU A 57 -26.30 8.00 -25.93
CA LEU A 57 -26.81 9.35 -26.15
C LEU A 57 -28.23 9.49 -25.56
N PRO A 58 -28.68 10.71 -25.21
CA PRO A 58 -30.08 10.97 -24.87
C PRO A 58 -31.05 10.55 -25.97
N ASP A 59 -32.24 10.08 -25.60
CA ASP A 59 -33.30 9.64 -26.54
C ASP A 59 -33.68 10.70 -27.58
N SER A 60 -33.44 11.98 -27.27
CA SER A 60 -33.69 13.10 -28.18
C SER A 60 -32.69 13.21 -29.34
N ILE A 61 -31.59 12.44 -29.34
CA ILE A 61 -30.54 12.48 -30.36
C ILE A 61 -30.28 11.06 -30.86
N ALA A 62 -30.73 10.77 -32.08
CA ALA A 62 -30.37 9.53 -32.75
C ALA A 62 -28.88 9.52 -33.09
N ALA A 63 -28.26 8.33 -33.11
CA ALA A 63 -26.82 8.19 -33.33
C ALA A 63 -26.34 8.79 -34.66
N TYR A 64 -27.13 8.66 -35.73
CA TYR A 64 -26.85 9.24 -37.04
C TYR A 64 -26.98 10.77 -37.08
N ASP A 65 -27.73 11.36 -36.14
CA ASP A 65 -27.93 12.81 -36.02
C ASP A 65 -26.97 13.46 -35.00
N ALA A 66 -26.08 12.67 -34.39
CA ALA A 66 -25.17 13.14 -33.33
C ALA A 66 -23.97 13.94 -33.84
N GLU A 67 -23.64 13.85 -35.13
CA GLU A 67 -22.43 14.46 -35.72
C GLU A 67 -22.30 15.97 -35.41
N PRO A 68 -23.32 16.83 -35.61
CA PRO A 68 -23.18 18.27 -35.34
C PRO A 68 -22.82 18.57 -33.89
N TYR A 69 -23.39 17.84 -32.94
CA TYR A 69 -23.11 17.99 -31.51
C TYR A 69 -21.67 17.57 -31.19
N LEU A 70 -21.22 16.44 -31.74
CA LEU A 70 -19.86 15.93 -31.56
C LEU A 70 -18.81 16.86 -32.18
N ARG A 71 -19.04 17.35 -33.41
CA ARG A 71 -18.15 18.32 -34.07
C ARG A 71 -18.02 19.60 -33.26
N ARG A 72 -19.13 20.09 -32.70
CA ARG A 72 -19.13 21.29 -31.85
C ARG A 72 -18.37 21.07 -30.54
N ALA A 73 -18.56 19.93 -29.89
CA ALA A 73 -17.80 19.55 -28.69
C ALA A 73 -16.29 19.39 -28.99
N TRP A 74 -15.95 18.81 -30.14
CA TRP A 74 -14.58 18.65 -30.61
C TRP A 74 -13.89 20.00 -30.83
N LEU A 75 -14.61 20.98 -31.42
CA LEU A 75 -14.15 22.35 -31.56
C LEU A 75 -13.88 23.06 -30.23
N ILE A 76 -14.76 22.87 -29.23
CA ILE A 76 -14.53 23.41 -27.89
C ILE A 76 -13.24 22.84 -27.30
N LEU A 77 -13.04 21.52 -27.44
CA LEU A 77 -11.85 20.85 -26.93
C LEU A 77 -10.56 21.37 -27.58
N SER A 78 -10.54 21.64 -28.89
CA SER A 78 -9.33 22.16 -29.55
C SER A 78 -8.99 23.58 -29.16
N LYS A 79 -9.99 24.42 -28.86
CA LYS A 79 -9.74 25.75 -28.28
C LYS A 79 -9.11 25.65 -26.90
N GLN A 80 -9.55 24.70 -26.08
CA GLN A 80 -8.94 24.44 -24.77
C GLN A 80 -7.55 23.81 -24.88
N HIS A 81 -7.31 22.93 -25.86
CA HIS A 81 -6.08 22.17 -25.98
C HIS A 81 -5.43 22.33 -27.36
N PRO A 82 -4.64 23.40 -27.58
CA PRO A 82 -3.98 23.65 -28.86
C PRO A 82 -3.04 22.54 -29.33
N MET A 83 -2.51 21.72 -28.42
CA MET A 83 -1.70 20.54 -28.74
C MET A 83 -2.40 19.53 -29.67
N LEU A 84 -3.74 19.51 -29.72
CA LEU A 84 -4.49 18.63 -30.60
C LEU A 84 -4.20 18.91 -32.09
N TYR A 85 -3.95 20.17 -32.43
CA TYR A 85 -3.68 20.60 -33.81
C TYR A 85 -2.28 21.19 -34.01
N ALA A 86 -1.46 21.20 -32.97
CA ALA A 86 -0.07 21.63 -33.06
C ALA A 86 0.70 20.78 -34.10
N ARG A 87 1.68 21.38 -34.78
CA ARG A 87 2.45 20.70 -35.83
C ARG A 87 3.93 20.67 -35.47
N PRO A 88 4.62 19.55 -35.69
CA PRO A 88 6.06 19.50 -35.51
C PRO A 88 6.73 20.22 -36.70
N GLU A 89 7.69 21.08 -36.42
CA GLU A 89 8.55 21.72 -37.41
C GLU A 89 10.01 21.63 -36.92
N GLY A 90 10.79 20.79 -37.59
CA GLY A 90 12.14 20.45 -37.15
C GLY A 90 12.14 19.87 -35.73
N HIS A 91 12.81 20.56 -34.81
CA HIS A 91 12.95 20.17 -33.40
C HIS A 91 11.96 20.90 -32.49
N SER A 92 10.95 21.56 -33.06
CA SER A 92 9.96 22.36 -32.34
C SER A 92 8.54 21.91 -32.65
N VAL A 93 7.61 22.30 -31.80
CA VAL A 93 6.17 22.20 -32.02
C VAL A 93 5.59 23.59 -32.11
N ILE A 94 4.72 23.79 -33.10
CA ILE A 94 4.13 25.08 -33.45
C ILE A 94 2.61 24.98 -33.40
N VAL A 95 2.00 25.98 -32.79
CA VAL A 95 0.56 26.21 -32.77
C VAL A 95 0.30 27.50 -33.54
N THR A 96 -0.46 27.41 -34.62
CA THR A 96 -0.92 28.57 -35.40
C THR A 96 -2.36 28.94 -35.02
N PRO A 97 -2.85 30.14 -35.38
CA PRO A 97 -4.25 30.49 -35.16
C PRO A 97 -5.20 29.44 -35.77
N LEU A 98 -6.16 28.99 -34.97
CA LEU A 98 -7.09 27.93 -35.36
C LEU A 98 -8.06 28.43 -36.44
N ASN A 99 -8.00 27.85 -37.63
CA ASN A 99 -9.08 27.93 -38.61
C ASN A 99 -10.06 26.78 -38.33
N GLU A 100 -11.23 27.12 -37.77
CA GLU A 100 -12.20 26.16 -37.22
C GLU A 100 -12.70 25.17 -38.28
N ASP A 101 -13.15 25.67 -39.43
CA ASP A 101 -13.71 24.85 -40.51
C ASP A 101 -12.66 23.92 -41.13
N LYS A 102 -11.46 24.45 -41.39
CA LYS A 102 -10.34 23.67 -41.93
C LYS A 102 -9.94 22.56 -40.96
N TRP A 103 -9.80 22.88 -39.67
CA TRP A 103 -9.41 21.91 -38.66
C TRP A 103 -10.48 20.84 -38.46
N LEU A 104 -11.76 21.21 -38.39
CA LEU A 104 -12.84 20.22 -38.27
C LEU A 104 -12.95 19.31 -39.49
N THR A 105 -12.68 19.82 -40.68
CA THR A 105 -12.66 19.02 -41.92
C THR A 105 -11.49 18.03 -41.94
N GLU A 106 -10.33 18.44 -41.41
CA GLU A 106 -9.13 17.59 -41.35
C GLU A 106 -9.17 16.58 -40.19
N SER A 107 -9.81 16.93 -39.06
CA SER A 107 -9.70 16.17 -37.81
C SER A 107 -10.94 15.40 -37.40
N PHE A 108 -12.13 15.68 -37.95
CA PHE A 108 -13.35 14.97 -37.57
C PHE A 108 -13.97 14.23 -38.75
N VAL A 109 -14.15 12.92 -38.63
CA VAL A 109 -14.66 12.05 -39.69
C VAL A 109 -15.82 11.18 -39.18
N THR A 110 -16.97 11.22 -39.86
CA THR A 110 -18.08 10.29 -39.59
C THR A 110 -18.06 9.13 -40.57
N HIS A 111 -18.21 7.91 -40.06
CA HIS A 111 -18.22 6.68 -40.84
C HIS A 111 -19.63 6.09 -40.89
N SER A 112 -20.39 6.44 -41.92
CA SER A 112 -21.82 6.08 -42.02
C SER A 112 -22.12 4.63 -42.47
N GLY A 113 -21.10 3.79 -42.64
CA GLY A 113 -21.28 2.40 -43.09
C GLY A 113 -21.89 1.51 -42.01
N GLU A 114 -22.97 0.77 -42.31
CA GLU A 114 -23.66 -0.10 -41.35
C GLU A 114 -22.79 -1.23 -40.77
N HIS A 115 -21.72 -1.62 -41.48
CA HIS A 115 -20.81 -2.69 -41.06
C HIS A 115 -19.45 -2.18 -40.55
N MET A 116 -19.24 -0.86 -40.51
CA MET A 116 -18.00 -0.26 -39.99
C MET A 116 -17.95 -0.45 -38.47
N THR A 117 -16.96 -1.19 -38.01
CA THR A 117 -16.63 -1.30 -36.58
C THR A 117 -15.35 -0.55 -36.28
N VAL A 118 -15.17 -0.20 -35.01
CA VAL A 118 -13.93 0.44 -34.58
C VAL A 118 -12.71 -0.47 -34.78
N ASP A 119 -12.87 -1.79 -34.65
CA ASP A 119 -11.80 -2.75 -34.97
C ASP A 119 -11.42 -2.71 -36.45
N SER A 120 -12.41 -2.69 -37.35
CA SER A 120 -12.13 -2.55 -38.79
C SER A 120 -11.44 -1.22 -39.10
N LEU A 121 -11.86 -0.12 -38.47
CA LEU A 121 -11.23 1.19 -38.62
C LEU A 121 -9.78 1.16 -38.13
N PHE A 122 -9.52 0.58 -36.96
CA PHE A 122 -8.19 0.50 -36.35
C PHE A 122 -7.14 -0.19 -37.26
N THR A 123 -7.56 -1.15 -38.10
CA THR A 123 -6.64 -1.77 -39.08
C THR A 123 -6.19 -0.83 -40.21
N THR A 124 -6.95 0.23 -40.45
CA THR A 124 -6.76 1.19 -41.55
C THR A 124 -6.26 2.56 -41.10
N LEU A 125 -6.21 2.80 -39.78
CA LEU A 125 -5.58 4.01 -39.23
C LEU A 125 -4.10 4.03 -39.61
N GLY A 126 -3.57 5.24 -39.75
CA GLY A 126 -2.17 5.49 -40.03
C GLY A 126 -1.80 6.88 -39.52
N SER A 127 -0.60 7.33 -39.84
CA SER A 127 -0.08 8.59 -39.29
C SER A 127 -0.97 9.80 -39.64
N THR A 128 -1.36 10.54 -38.62
CA THR A 128 -2.17 11.76 -38.76
C THR A 128 -1.36 13.00 -38.36
N PRO A 129 -1.48 14.10 -39.10
CA PRO A 129 -0.72 15.32 -38.79
C PRO A 129 -1.24 16.05 -37.54
N VAL A 130 -2.47 15.74 -37.13
CA VAL A 130 -3.19 16.27 -35.97
C VAL A 130 -3.90 15.12 -35.26
N VAL A 131 -4.37 15.33 -34.04
CA VAL A 131 -5.26 14.36 -33.40
C VAL A 131 -6.59 14.34 -34.15
N THR A 132 -7.09 13.16 -34.48
CA THR A 132 -8.35 12.97 -35.18
C THR A 132 -9.40 12.36 -34.26
N CYS A 133 -10.66 12.62 -34.58
CA CYS A 133 -11.84 12.09 -33.92
C CYS A 133 -12.74 11.45 -34.98
N HIS A 134 -13.12 10.20 -34.78
CA HIS A 134 -13.93 9.43 -35.70
C HIS A 134 -15.24 9.02 -35.02
N TRP A 135 -16.38 9.30 -35.66
CA TRP A 135 -17.69 8.90 -35.18
C TRP A 135 -18.25 7.74 -36.01
N LEU A 136 -18.66 6.68 -35.34
CA LEU A 136 -19.27 5.49 -35.95
C LEU A 136 -20.72 5.36 -35.44
N PRO A 137 -21.70 5.98 -36.11
CA PRO A 137 -23.08 6.02 -35.64
C PRO A 137 -23.72 4.62 -35.53
N GLY A 138 -23.39 3.69 -36.43
CA GLY A 138 -23.95 2.34 -36.44
C GLY A 138 -23.69 1.54 -35.16
N VAL A 139 -22.56 1.78 -34.49
CA VAL A 139 -22.18 1.14 -33.22
C VAL A 139 -22.17 2.10 -32.03
N ARG A 140 -22.51 3.37 -32.25
CA ARG A 140 -22.47 4.47 -31.26
C ARG A 140 -21.08 4.67 -30.64
N GLU A 141 -20.02 4.49 -31.42
CA GLU A 141 -18.64 4.59 -30.92
C GLU A 141 -17.91 5.82 -31.44
N LEU A 142 -17.22 6.51 -30.54
CA LEU A 142 -16.34 7.63 -30.80
C LEU A 142 -14.90 7.18 -30.61
N LEU A 143 -14.02 7.43 -31.59
CA LEU A 143 -12.60 7.07 -31.54
C LEU A 143 -11.73 8.31 -31.64
N ILE A 144 -10.87 8.54 -30.66
CA ILE A 144 -9.82 9.56 -30.68
C ILE A 144 -8.50 8.88 -31.06
N HIS A 145 -7.82 9.37 -32.08
CA HIS A 145 -6.56 8.82 -32.56
C HIS A 145 -5.50 9.92 -32.72
N GLY A 146 -4.26 9.65 -32.34
CA GLY A 146 -3.17 10.59 -32.59
C GLY A 146 -1.80 10.07 -32.19
N SER A 147 -0.78 10.81 -32.60
CA SER A 147 0.60 10.42 -32.38
C SER A 147 1.04 10.41 -30.92
N HIS A 148 1.82 9.41 -30.51
CA HIS A 148 2.20 9.23 -29.10
C HIS A 148 3.07 10.38 -28.56
N TRP A 149 3.83 11.06 -29.42
CA TRP A 149 4.67 12.19 -29.01
C TRP A 149 3.87 13.42 -28.53
N ARG A 150 2.58 13.50 -28.84
CA ARG A 150 1.69 14.58 -28.37
C ARG A 150 0.56 14.11 -27.46
N LEU A 151 0.29 12.81 -27.44
CA LEU A 151 -0.87 12.22 -26.79
C LEU A 151 -0.49 10.86 -26.20
N ASP A 152 -0.61 10.69 -24.90
CA ASP A 152 -0.50 9.37 -24.26
C ASP A 152 -1.87 8.83 -23.83
N GLY A 153 -1.90 7.58 -23.35
CA GLY A 153 -3.15 6.91 -23.01
C GLY A 153 -3.96 7.58 -21.90
N ILE A 154 -3.30 8.06 -20.84
CA ILE A 154 -3.97 8.77 -19.73
C ILE A 154 -4.45 10.15 -20.20
N GLY A 155 -3.63 10.84 -20.99
CA GLY A 155 -4.00 12.10 -21.62
C GLY A 155 -5.25 11.96 -22.50
N SER A 156 -5.33 10.89 -23.28
CA SER A 156 -6.50 10.56 -24.12
C SER A 156 -7.77 10.44 -23.27
N LEU A 157 -7.71 9.77 -22.12
CA LEU A 157 -8.85 9.66 -21.19
C LEU A 157 -9.25 11.01 -20.59
N LYS A 158 -8.28 11.85 -20.22
CA LYS A 158 -8.54 13.19 -19.69
C LYS A 158 -9.15 14.13 -20.74
N LEU A 159 -8.72 14.01 -22.00
CA LEU A 159 -9.28 14.74 -23.13
C LEU A 159 -10.68 14.24 -23.48
N ALA A 160 -10.91 12.93 -23.41
CA ALA A 160 -12.24 12.34 -23.53
C ALA A 160 -13.22 12.84 -22.45
N ASP A 161 -12.79 12.93 -21.19
CA ASP A 161 -13.65 13.45 -20.11
C ASP A 161 -14.10 14.89 -20.39
N ARG A 162 -13.18 15.73 -20.90
CA ARG A 162 -13.47 17.10 -21.31
C ARG A 162 -14.35 17.16 -22.55
N LEU A 163 -14.11 16.28 -23.53
CA LEU A 163 -14.94 16.19 -24.74
C LEU A 163 -16.39 15.83 -24.40
N LEU A 164 -16.60 14.86 -23.50
CA LEU A 164 -17.93 14.45 -23.09
C LEU A 164 -18.61 15.50 -22.20
N ALA A 165 -17.85 16.21 -21.35
CA ALA A 165 -18.38 17.38 -20.64
C ALA A 165 -18.82 18.48 -21.61
N ALA A 166 -18.03 18.75 -22.66
CA ALA A 166 -18.38 19.68 -23.72
C ALA A 166 -19.61 19.20 -24.51
N LEU A 167 -19.66 17.92 -24.87
CA LEU A 167 -20.81 17.32 -25.56
C LEU A 167 -22.08 17.46 -24.74
N SER A 168 -22.02 17.17 -23.44
CA SER A 168 -23.15 17.33 -22.52
C SER A 168 -23.65 18.78 -22.48
N ALA A 169 -22.74 19.76 -22.45
CA ALA A 169 -23.10 21.17 -22.49
C ALA A 169 -23.70 21.59 -23.85
N VAL A 170 -23.14 21.09 -24.96
CA VAL A 170 -23.65 21.37 -26.31
C VAL A 170 -25.05 20.79 -26.51
N ILE A 171 -25.31 19.57 -26.01
CA ILE A 171 -26.65 18.97 -26.07
C ILE A 171 -27.65 19.80 -25.24
N ARG A 172 -27.25 20.23 -24.04
CA ARG A 172 -28.11 21.01 -23.14
C ARG A 172 -28.49 22.38 -23.70
N VAL A 173 -27.52 23.11 -24.26
CA VAL A 173 -27.71 24.50 -24.70
C VAL A 173 -28.13 24.59 -26.17
N GLY A 174 -27.76 23.60 -26.98
CA GLY A 174 -28.04 23.53 -28.41
C GLY A 174 -26.82 23.86 -29.27
N VAL A 175 -26.65 23.14 -30.38
CA VAL A 175 -25.46 23.17 -31.25
C VAL A 175 -25.11 24.54 -31.84
N ASN A 176 -26.11 25.39 -32.07
CA ASN A 176 -25.95 26.70 -32.73
C ASN A 176 -25.67 27.85 -31.74
N ALA A 177 -25.62 27.57 -30.43
CA ALA A 177 -25.41 28.61 -29.44
C ALA A 177 -23.96 29.15 -29.50
N PRO A 178 -23.73 30.44 -29.14
CA PRO A 178 -22.39 31.02 -29.02
C PRO A 178 -21.50 30.20 -28.09
N LEU A 179 -20.19 30.13 -28.34
CA LEU A 179 -19.29 29.23 -27.60
C LEU A 179 -19.24 29.56 -26.09
N GLU A 180 -19.41 30.83 -25.74
CA GLU A 180 -19.41 31.34 -24.37
C GLU A 180 -20.63 30.87 -23.58
N SER A 181 -21.73 30.51 -24.27
CA SER A 181 -22.99 30.10 -23.63
C SER A 181 -22.97 28.70 -23.04
N TYR A 182 -21.98 27.86 -23.40
CA TYR A 182 -21.87 26.49 -22.89
C TYR A 182 -21.37 26.43 -21.44
N GLY A 183 -20.89 27.54 -20.88
CA GLY A 183 -20.35 27.60 -19.51
C GLY A 183 -19.02 26.88 -19.35
N ILE A 184 -18.21 26.86 -20.41
CA ILE A 184 -16.90 26.21 -20.47
C ILE A 184 -15.83 27.29 -20.66
N ASP A 185 -14.77 27.24 -19.85
CA ASP A 185 -13.61 28.10 -19.99
C ASP A 185 -12.84 27.76 -21.29
N LEU A 186 -12.78 28.71 -22.22
CA LEU A 186 -12.11 28.56 -23.52
C LEU A 186 -10.66 29.05 -23.50
N THR A 187 -10.12 29.40 -22.33
CA THR A 187 -8.71 29.78 -22.19
C THR A 187 -7.82 28.63 -22.65
N PRO A 188 -6.90 28.85 -23.61
CA PRO A 188 -6.07 27.78 -24.14
C PRO A 188 -5.06 27.30 -23.10
N TYR A 189 -5.05 25.99 -22.85
CA TYR A 189 -4.08 25.32 -22.00
C TYR A 189 -2.88 24.88 -22.84
N PHE A 190 -1.85 25.72 -22.88
CA PHE A 190 -0.57 25.37 -23.47
C PHE A 190 0.16 24.35 -22.61
N THR A 191 0.25 23.12 -23.10
CA THR A 191 0.91 22.01 -22.41
C THR A 191 2.40 22.27 -22.25
N PRO A 192 2.92 22.39 -21.01
CA PRO A 192 4.36 22.46 -20.77
C PRO A 192 5.02 21.12 -21.09
N SER A 193 6.30 21.15 -21.50
CA SER A 193 7.03 19.92 -21.81
C SER A 193 7.47 19.18 -20.54
N LEU A 194 7.73 17.87 -20.61
CA LEU A 194 8.17 17.11 -19.44
C LEU A 194 9.49 17.67 -18.89
N ASP A 195 10.46 17.91 -19.78
CA ASP A 195 11.77 18.43 -19.41
C ASP A 195 11.71 19.83 -18.77
N GLU A 196 10.75 20.66 -19.18
CA GLU A 196 10.49 21.96 -18.55
C GLU A 196 9.99 21.81 -17.12
N ILE A 197 8.99 20.95 -16.91
CA ILE A 197 8.35 20.77 -15.59
C ILE A 197 9.30 20.08 -14.61
N SER A 198 10.11 19.13 -15.08
CA SER A 198 11.04 18.37 -14.25
C SER A 198 12.43 18.98 -14.13
N ASN A 199 12.70 20.10 -14.81
CA ASN A 199 14.02 20.73 -14.87
C ASN A 199 15.13 19.72 -15.27
N SER A 200 14.86 18.92 -16.31
CA SER A 200 15.73 17.83 -16.75
C SER A 200 17.10 18.31 -17.25
N TYR A 201 18.13 17.48 -17.08
CA TYR A 201 19.46 17.70 -17.67
C TYR A 201 19.45 17.37 -19.17
N THR A 202 18.99 18.31 -20.00
CA THR A 202 18.83 18.12 -21.46
C THR A 202 20.14 18.12 -22.24
N HIS A 203 21.21 18.73 -21.72
CA HIS A 203 22.55 18.76 -22.33
C HIS A 203 23.55 17.88 -21.55
N GLU A 204 24.44 17.19 -22.27
CA GLU A 204 25.42 16.29 -21.66
C GLU A 204 26.47 17.04 -20.82
N GLU A 205 26.87 18.23 -21.25
CA GLU A 205 27.84 19.09 -20.55
C GLU A 205 27.32 19.52 -19.17
N SER A 206 26.02 19.80 -19.06
CA SER A 206 25.37 20.21 -17.82
C SER A 206 24.92 19.04 -16.94
N THR A 207 25.07 17.80 -17.40
CA THR A 207 24.62 16.61 -16.65
C THR A 207 25.66 16.24 -15.58
N PRO A 208 25.29 16.15 -14.28
CA PRO A 208 26.20 15.73 -13.22
C PRO A 208 26.77 14.32 -13.43
N SER A 209 27.97 14.06 -12.93
CA SER A 209 28.66 12.77 -13.09
C SER A 209 27.87 11.59 -12.53
N ALA A 210 27.21 11.76 -11.38
CA ALA A 210 26.35 10.75 -10.77
C ALA A 210 25.18 10.36 -11.70
N VAL A 211 24.54 11.35 -12.32
CA VAL A 211 23.43 11.15 -13.25
C VAL A 211 23.90 10.49 -14.55
N LYS A 212 25.08 10.87 -15.08
CA LYS A 212 25.71 10.20 -16.23
C LYS A 212 25.94 8.72 -15.95
N LYS A 213 26.55 8.41 -14.81
CA LYS A 213 26.81 7.03 -14.38
C LYS A 213 25.54 6.20 -14.26
N VAL A 214 24.47 6.76 -13.69
CA VAL A 214 23.15 6.10 -13.67
C VAL A 214 22.64 5.83 -15.08
N ALA A 215 22.71 6.81 -15.98
CA ALA A 215 22.27 6.65 -17.36
C ALA A 215 23.10 5.60 -18.12
N ASP A 216 24.41 5.53 -17.88
CA ASP A 216 25.31 4.49 -18.41
C ASP A 216 24.97 3.10 -17.84
N ASN A 217 24.67 3.00 -16.55
CA ASN A 217 24.25 1.75 -15.90
C ASN A 217 22.91 1.23 -16.45
N LEU A 218 21.96 2.12 -16.73
CA LEU A 218 20.69 1.77 -17.38
C LEU A 218 20.91 1.25 -18.79
N LEU A 219 21.78 1.89 -19.58
CA LEU A 219 22.18 1.39 -20.90
C LEU A 219 22.86 0.02 -20.80
N ALA A 220 23.79 -0.17 -19.86
CA ALA A 220 24.47 -1.43 -19.64
C ALA A 220 23.47 -2.55 -19.27
N THR A 221 22.42 -2.23 -18.52
CA THR A 221 21.35 -3.17 -18.17
C THR A 221 20.51 -3.56 -19.39
N ILE A 222 20.22 -2.63 -20.30
CA ILE A 222 19.59 -2.95 -21.59
C ILE A 222 20.47 -3.88 -22.42
N LEU A 223 21.76 -3.57 -22.53
CA LEU A 223 22.70 -4.38 -23.30
C LEU A 223 22.84 -5.79 -22.69
N LYS A 224 22.86 -5.91 -21.36
CA LYS A 224 22.82 -7.21 -20.66
C LYS A 224 21.55 -7.99 -21.00
N GLY A 225 20.41 -7.31 -21.13
CA GLY A 225 19.11 -7.92 -21.41
C GLY A 225 18.83 -8.23 -22.87
N ALA A 226 19.72 -7.86 -23.80
CA ALA A 226 19.53 -8.04 -25.23
C ALA A 226 20.27 -9.29 -25.77
N PRO A 227 19.64 -10.13 -26.62
CA PRO A 227 18.20 -10.11 -26.94
C PRO A 227 17.36 -10.54 -25.73
N SER A 228 16.17 -9.97 -25.60
CA SER A 228 15.25 -10.36 -24.53
C SER A 228 14.36 -11.52 -24.98
N ILE A 229 13.82 -12.30 -24.03
CA ILE A 229 12.81 -13.32 -24.33
C ILE A 229 11.59 -12.68 -25.00
N GLY A 230 10.92 -13.40 -25.89
CA GLY A 230 9.80 -12.89 -26.65
C GLY A 230 8.87 -13.96 -27.19
N LEU A 231 7.77 -13.51 -27.81
CA LEU A 231 6.76 -14.41 -28.36
C LEU A 231 7.20 -14.94 -29.73
N PRO A 232 7.02 -16.24 -30.01
CA PRO A 232 7.42 -16.81 -31.30
C PRO A 232 6.67 -16.13 -32.45
N LEU A 233 7.40 -15.84 -33.52
CA LEU A 233 6.82 -15.27 -34.72
C LEU A 233 6.19 -16.36 -35.59
N SER A 234 5.27 -15.95 -36.46
CA SER A 234 4.73 -16.82 -37.50
C SER A 234 5.86 -17.27 -38.44
N PRO A 235 5.84 -18.51 -38.95
CA PRO A 235 6.88 -19.00 -39.84
C PRO A 235 7.12 -18.06 -41.04
N GLY A 236 8.35 -17.57 -41.21
CA GLY A 236 8.74 -16.67 -42.30
C GLY A 236 8.45 -15.19 -42.06
N ALA A 237 7.88 -14.83 -40.91
CA ALA A 237 7.54 -13.44 -40.60
C ALA A 237 8.75 -12.59 -40.15
N GLU A 238 9.93 -13.19 -39.93
CA GLU A 238 11.14 -12.49 -39.50
C GLU A 238 11.59 -11.41 -40.51
N LYS A 239 11.18 -11.55 -41.78
CA LYS A 239 11.48 -10.62 -42.87
C LYS A 239 10.23 -9.95 -43.44
N ALA A 240 9.06 -10.16 -42.83
CA ALA A 240 7.81 -9.59 -43.32
C ALA A 240 7.78 -8.07 -43.13
N LEU A 241 7.21 -7.36 -44.11
CA LEU A 241 6.88 -5.95 -43.93
C LEU A 241 5.70 -5.82 -42.96
N PRO A 242 5.63 -4.75 -42.15
CA PRO A 242 4.56 -4.56 -41.19
C PRO A 242 3.18 -4.48 -41.84
N GLY A 243 2.26 -5.34 -41.38
CA GLY A 243 0.85 -5.36 -41.75
C GLY A 243 0.00 -4.43 -40.88
N PRO A 244 -1.33 -4.55 -40.91
CA PRO A 244 -2.19 -3.82 -39.99
C PRO A 244 -2.03 -4.25 -38.54
N SER A 245 -2.33 -3.34 -37.62
CA SER A 245 -2.50 -3.68 -36.21
C SER A 245 -3.87 -4.28 -35.96
N SER A 246 -3.91 -5.32 -35.16
CA SER A 246 -5.13 -5.95 -34.66
C SER A 246 -5.03 -6.07 -33.14
N ARG A 247 -6.18 -6.21 -32.48
CA ARG A 247 -6.23 -6.44 -31.04
C ARG A 247 -7.02 -7.68 -30.71
N VAL A 248 -6.71 -8.24 -29.55
CA VAL A 248 -7.52 -9.24 -28.84
C VAL A 248 -7.64 -8.81 -27.40
N TRP A 249 -8.74 -9.18 -26.74
CA TRP A 249 -8.92 -8.85 -25.35
C TRP A 249 -9.75 -9.89 -24.63
N VAL A 250 -9.57 -9.94 -23.32
CA VAL A 250 -10.45 -10.64 -22.40
C VAL A 250 -10.88 -9.66 -21.33
N THR A 251 -12.18 -9.59 -21.09
CA THR A 251 -12.76 -8.86 -19.97
C THR A 251 -13.22 -9.88 -18.94
N LEU A 252 -12.65 -9.78 -17.75
CA LEU A 252 -12.98 -10.64 -16.64
C LEU A 252 -14.17 -10.04 -15.89
N ASP A 253 -15.19 -10.86 -15.61
CA ASP A 253 -16.35 -10.41 -14.87
C ASP A 253 -15.95 -9.84 -13.49
N LYS A 254 -16.86 -9.08 -12.89
CA LYS A 254 -16.63 -8.40 -11.61
C LYS A 254 -16.22 -9.36 -10.51
N GLY A 255 -16.78 -10.57 -10.47
CA GLY A 255 -16.46 -11.59 -9.48
C GLY A 255 -15.01 -12.09 -9.63
N ILE A 256 -14.58 -12.43 -10.85
CA ILE A 256 -13.20 -12.83 -11.13
C ILE A 256 -12.24 -11.67 -10.90
N THR A 257 -12.57 -10.48 -11.38
CA THR A 257 -11.79 -9.26 -11.18
C THR A 257 -11.57 -9.01 -9.69
N GLN A 258 -12.62 -9.11 -8.88
CA GLN A 258 -12.52 -8.92 -7.44
C GLN A 258 -11.69 -10.03 -6.77
N LYS A 259 -11.76 -11.27 -7.24
CA LYS A 259 -10.86 -12.36 -6.79
C LYS A 259 -9.41 -12.03 -7.11
N ILE A 260 -9.09 -11.59 -8.33
CA ILE A 260 -7.72 -11.20 -8.74
C ILE A 260 -7.22 -10.03 -7.89
N VAL A 261 -8.03 -8.97 -7.75
CA VAL A 261 -7.67 -7.81 -6.92
C VAL A 261 -7.44 -8.22 -5.46
N THR A 262 -8.28 -9.12 -4.93
CA THR A 262 -8.13 -9.64 -3.57
C THR A 262 -6.88 -10.50 -3.42
N ALA A 263 -6.58 -11.34 -4.40
CA ALA A 263 -5.36 -12.17 -4.42
C ALA A 263 -4.10 -11.29 -4.48
N CYS A 264 -4.08 -10.29 -5.38
CA CYS A 264 -2.97 -9.33 -5.48
C CYS A 264 -2.76 -8.58 -4.15
N LYS A 265 -3.85 -8.07 -3.54
CA LYS A 265 -3.81 -7.42 -2.22
C LYS A 265 -3.28 -8.34 -1.12
N THR A 266 -3.70 -9.61 -1.16
CA THR A 266 -3.25 -10.63 -0.19
C THR A 266 -1.75 -10.81 -0.33
N LEU A 267 -1.25 -11.03 -1.55
CA LEU A 267 0.17 -11.20 -1.87
C LEU A 267 1.01 -9.92 -1.69
N GLY A 268 0.40 -8.77 -1.37
CA GLY A 268 1.10 -7.49 -1.25
C GLY A 268 1.66 -6.98 -2.59
N ILE A 269 1.11 -7.42 -3.72
CA ILE A 269 1.52 -7.02 -5.06
C ILE A 269 0.43 -6.20 -5.77
N GLN A 270 0.83 -5.35 -6.70
CA GLN A 270 -0.11 -4.62 -7.56
C GLN A 270 -0.64 -5.54 -8.67
N VAL A 271 -1.87 -5.29 -9.14
CA VAL A 271 -2.46 -6.01 -10.30
C VAL A 271 -1.57 -5.90 -11.53
N THR A 272 -1.01 -4.72 -11.78
CA THR A 272 -0.03 -4.49 -12.84
C THR A 272 1.19 -5.42 -12.73
N SER A 273 1.73 -5.61 -11.51
CA SER A 273 2.87 -6.52 -11.27
C SER A 273 2.50 -7.98 -11.52
N ALA A 274 1.30 -8.38 -11.10
CA ALA A 274 0.77 -9.73 -11.31
C ALA A 274 0.57 -10.02 -12.81
N VAL A 275 -0.06 -9.09 -13.55
CA VAL A 275 -0.26 -9.21 -14.99
C VAL A 275 1.07 -9.23 -15.73
N HIS A 276 2.04 -8.39 -15.36
CA HIS A 276 3.36 -8.41 -15.99
C HIS A 276 4.09 -9.73 -15.74
N ALA A 277 4.02 -10.27 -14.52
CA ALA A 277 4.57 -11.58 -14.21
C ALA A 277 3.91 -12.71 -15.02
N ALA A 278 2.58 -12.65 -15.20
CA ALA A 278 1.86 -13.60 -16.02
C ALA A 278 2.32 -13.54 -17.49
N ILE A 279 2.53 -12.34 -18.03
CA ILE A 279 3.07 -12.14 -19.39
C ILE A 279 4.47 -12.74 -19.49
N VAL A 280 5.38 -12.43 -18.56
CA VAL A 280 6.76 -12.98 -18.58
C VAL A 280 6.74 -14.51 -18.51
N GLN A 281 5.87 -15.07 -17.66
CA GLN A 281 5.75 -16.51 -17.52
C GLN A 281 5.21 -17.16 -18.80
N ALA A 282 4.14 -16.61 -19.38
CA ALA A 282 3.58 -17.10 -20.65
C ALA A 282 4.60 -17.03 -21.80
N VAL A 283 5.41 -15.95 -21.87
CA VAL A 283 6.50 -15.85 -22.84
C VAL A 283 7.57 -16.91 -22.60
N SER A 284 7.91 -17.16 -21.33
CA SER A 284 8.96 -18.12 -20.94
C SER A 284 8.60 -19.58 -21.23
N GLU A 285 7.31 -19.90 -21.45
CA GLU A 285 6.85 -21.24 -21.84
C GLU A 285 7.18 -21.58 -23.30
N HIS A 286 7.45 -20.57 -24.14
CA HIS A 286 7.85 -20.76 -25.53
C HIS A 286 9.35 -20.99 -25.67
N THR A 287 9.75 -21.70 -26.72
CA THR A 287 11.17 -21.88 -27.07
C THR A 287 11.81 -20.53 -27.38
N GLN A 288 12.82 -20.16 -26.58
CA GLN A 288 13.55 -18.91 -26.73
C GLN A 288 14.82 -19.09 -27.56
N HIS A 289 15.28 -18.01 -28.19
CA HIS A 289 16.59 -17.99 -28.83
C HIS A 289 17.70 -18.28 -27.79
N PRO A 290 18.78 -19.02 -28.11
CA PRO A 290 19.80 -19.42 -27.13
C PRO A 290 20.47 -18.26 -26.38
N LEU A 291 20.53 -17.08 -27.00
CA LEU A 291 21.06 -15.85 -26.38
C LEU A 291 20.01 -15.08 -25.56
N ALA A 292 18.72 -15.35 -25.77
CA ALA A 292 17.63 -14.67 -25.09
C ALA A 292 17.39 -15.29 -23.71
N LYS A 293 18.16 -14.84 -22.72
CA LYS A 293 18.12 -15.36 -21.34
C LYS A 293 17.32 -14.51 -20.37
N HIS A 294 17.13 -13.22 -20.65
CA HIS A 294 16.55 -12.26 -19.70
C HIS A 294 15.27 -11.63 -20.27
N PHE A 295 14.38 -11.17 -19.39
CA PHE A 295 13.28 -10.28 -19.79
C PHE A 295 13.69 -8.83 -19.52
N CYS A 296 13.75 -8.00 -20.56
CA CYS A 296 14.21 -6.63 -20.48
C CYS A 296 13.43 -5.74 -21.45
N ILE A 297 12.69 -4.77 -20.92
CA ILE A 297 11.94 -3.80 -21.72
C ILE A 297 11.95 -2.43 -21.05
N THR A 298 11.64 -1.39 -21.82
CA THR A 298 11.16 -0.12 -21.27
C THR A 298 9.65 -0.22 -21.06
N ALA A 299 9.20 0.03 -19.83
CA ALA A 299 7.79 0.06 -19.45
C ALA A 299 7.29 1.50 -19.32
N ALA A 300 6.04 1.73 -19.74
CA ALA A 300 5.38 3.01 -19.61
C ALA A 300 5.01 3.30 -18.14
N ILE A 301 5.66 4.30 -17.52
CA ILE A 301 5.35 4.74 -16.16
C ILE A 301 4.72 6.13 -16.18
N ASP A 302 3.48 6.27 -15.66
CA ASP A 302 2.81 7.57 -15.49
C ASP A 302 3.60 8.48 -14.53
N LEU A 303 4.09 9.60 -15.06
CA LEU A 303 4.80 10.62 -14.29
C LEU A 303 3.88 11.72 -13.76
N ARG A 304 2.65 11.88 -14.29
CA ARG A 304 1.78 13.03 -13.94
C ARG A 304 1.54 13.16 -12.44
N ARG A 305 1.33 12.03 -11.76
CA ARG A 305 1.09 11.99 -10.30
C ARG A 305 2.30 12.41 -9.47
N ARG A 306 3.48 12.46 -10.07
CA ARG A 306 4.78 12.60 -9.41
C ARG A 306 5.53 13.85 -9.87
N LEU A 307 4.95 14.64 -10.77
CA LEU A 307 5.50 15.94 -11.16
C LEU A 307 5.55 16.87 -9.94
N PRO A 308 6.45 17.86 -9.91
CA PRO A 308 6.46 18.93 -8.91
C PRO A 308 5.14 19.71 -8.88
N GLY A 309 4.63 20.08 -7.69
CA GLY A 309 3.42 20.88 -7.51
C GLY A 309 2.28 20.18 -6.75
N GLU A 310 1.35 20.97 -6.19
CA GLU A 310 0.15 20.45 -5.54
C GLU A 310 -0.94 20.10 -6.59
N ASP A 311 -1.57 18.93 -6.47
CA ASP A 311 -2.68 18.43 -7.32
C ASP A 311 -2.45 18.34 -8.85
N ASN A 312 -1.33 17.75 -9.29
CA ASN A 312 -1.04 17.52 -10.72
C ASN A 312 -2.05 16.59 -11.44
N ARG A 313 -2.97 15.94 -10.72
CA ARG A 313 -3.97 15.04 -11.31
C ARG A 313 -5.05 15.81 -12.08
N ASN A 314 -5.46 16.96 -11.55
CA ASN A 314 -6.58 17.74 -12.08
C ASN A 314 -6.16 18.88 -13.01
N ARG A 315 -4.85 19.09 -13.19
CA ARG A 315 -4.31 20.12 -14.08
C ARG A 315 -4.78 19.90 -15.54
N PRO A 316 -5.55 20.84 -16.14
CA PRO A 316 -5.99 20.77 -17.53
C PRO A 316 -4.84 20.72 -18.53
N GLU A 317 -3.80 21.51 -18.32
CA GLU A 317 -2.66 21.65 -19.22
C GLU A 317 -1.86 20.36 -19.42
N LEU A 318 -2.00 19.39 -18.51
CA LEU A 318 -1.37 18.07 -18.58
C LEU A 318 -2.26 17.00 -19.24
N ALA A 319 -3.41 17.39 -19.82
CA ALA A 319 -4.32 16.47 -20.52
C ALA A 319 -3.81 16.10 -21.92
N ALA A 320 -3.21 17.05 -22.64
CA ALA A 320 -2.44 16.77 -23.85
C ALA A 320 -0.95 16.73 -23.50
N GLY A 321 -0.13 16.02 -24.27
CA GLY A 321 1.32 15.86 -24.04
C GLY A 321 1.75 14.45 -23.64
N MET A 322 3.06 14.26 -23.60
CA MET A 322 3.72 13.02 -23.21
C MET A 322 4.22 13.15 -21.77
N PHE A 323 3.65 12.40 -20.83
CA PHE A 323 4.07 12.41 -19.42
C PHE A 323 4.32 11.01 -18.87
N VAL A 324 4.95 10.18 -19.69
CA VAL A 324 5.29 8.79 -19.39
C VAL A 324 6.80 8.62 -19.46
N SER A 325 7.44 8.11 -18.40
CA SER A 325 8.86 7.75 -18.46
C SER A 325 9.03 6.36 -19.08
N PRO A 326 10.06 6.12 -19.91
CA PRO A 326 10.50 4.79 -20.28
C PRO A 326 11.28 4.16 -19.10
N GLY A 327 10.56 3.72 -18.07
CA GLY A 327 11.17 3.06 -16.92
C GLY A 327 11.76 1.71 -17.30
N LEU A 328 13.00 1.43 -16.91
CA LEU A 328 13.64 0.17 -17.24
C LEU A 328 13.11 -0.97 -16.36
N VAL A 329 12.72 -2.05 -17.01
CA VAL A 329 12.26 -3.29 -16.39
C VAL A 329 13.21 -4.39 -16.81
N PHE A 330 13.77 -5.10 -15.83
CA PHE A 330 14.70 -6.21 -16.05
C PHE A 330 14.38 -7.36 -15.08
N ILE A 331 14.23 -8.57 -15.61
CA ILE A 331 14.11 -9.81 -14.86
C ILE A 331 15.18 -10.76 -15.36
N GLU A 332 16.07 -11.14 -14.46
CA GLU A 332 17.16 -12.07 -14.76
C GLU A 332 16.62 -13.51 -14.85
N GLU A 333 16.86 -14.19 -15.97
CA GLU A 333 16.62 -15.62 -16.17
C GLU A 333 15.24 -16.09 -15.67
N PRO A 334 14.14 -15.50 -16.18
CA PRO A 334 12.78 -15.85 -15.74
C PRO A 334 12.42 -17.32 -16.01
N ALA A 335 13.06 -17.96 -17.00
CA ALA A 335 12.87 -19.38 -17.32
C ALA A 335 13.73 -20.34 -16.47
N ALA A 336 14.55 -19.84 -15.53
CA ALA A 336 15.37 -20.69 -14.68
C ALA A 336 14.52 -21.57 -13.74
N LYS A 337 14.89 -22.85 -13.59
CA LYS A 337 14.21 -23.81 -12.70
C LYS A 337 14.06 -23.23 -11.29
N GLY A 338 12.81 -23.01 -10.87
CA GLY A 338 12.45 -22.52 -9.54
C GLY A 338 12.03 -21.04 -9.46
N LYS A 339 12.21 -20.24 -10.53
CA LYS A 339 11.72 -18.85 -10.58
C LYS A 339 10.27 -18.80 -11.05
N GLY A 340 9.34 -19.09 -10.13
CA GLY A 340 7.90 -19.10 -10.40
C GLY A 340 7.25 -17.71 -10.43
N PHE A 341 5.97 -17.67 -10.81
CA PHE A 341 5.11 -16.47 -10.87
C PHE A 341 5.35 -15.50 -9.71
N ASP A 342 5.27 -15.98 -8.46
CA ASP A 342 5.36 -15.15 -7.26
C ASP A 342 6.70 -14.41 -7.14
N ALA A 343 7.80 -15.04 -7.57
CA ALA A 343 9.12 -14.43 -7.52
C ALA A 343 9.21 -13.27 -8.53
N ILE A 344 8.73 -13.51 -9.75
CA ILE A 344 8.69 -12.53 -10.84
C ILE A 344 7.73 -11.38 -10.46
N ALA A 345 6.54 -11.69 -9.93
CA ALA A 345 5.56 -10.70 -9.51
C ALA A 345 6.07 -9.80 -8.38
N ARG A 346 6.81 -10.34 -7.41
CA ARG A 346 7.43 -9.53 -6.34
C ARG A 346 8.60 -8.69 -6.84
N GLU A 347 9.33 -9.14 -7.85
CA GLU A 347 10.39 -8.36 -8.50
C GLU A 347 9.78 -7.16 -9.23
N PHE A 348 8.76 -7.37 -10.06
CA PHE A 348 7.97 -6.30 -10.67
C PHE A 348 7.35 -5.35 -9.64
N ASN A 349 6.80 -5.88 -8.55
CA ASN A 349 6.20 -5.07 -7.51
C ASN A 349 7.23 -4.17 -6.82
N ARG A 350 8.46 -4.66 -6.60
CA ARG A 350 9.56 -3.83 -6.10
C ARG A 350 9.91 -2.72 -7.08
N THR A 351 10.03 -3.02 -8.37
CA THR A 351 10.33 -2.02 -9.41
C THR A 351 9.23 -0.96 -9.51
N TYR A 352 7.96 -1.35 -9.52
CA TYR A 352 6.85 -0.39 -9.63
C TYR A 352 6.53 0.37 -8.34
N ALA A 353 6.83 -0.20 -7.18
CA ALA A 353 6.64 0.44 -5.87
C ALA A 353 7.84 1.30 -5.42
N ALA A 354 8.95 1.28 -6.17
CA ALA A 354 10.15 2.03 -5.83
C ALA A 354 9.88 3.54 -5.76
N ASP A 355 10.61 4.22 -4.86
CA ASP A 355 10.55 5.67 -4.71
C ASP A 355 11.21 6.35 -5.92
N MET A 356 10.40 6.90 -6.81
CA MET A 356 10.83 7.54 -8.05
C MET A 356 11.71 8.78 -7.84
N SER A 357 11.69 9.38 -6.65
CA SER A 357 12.55 10.52 -6.31
C SER A 357 13.99 10.12 -5.98
N ARG A 358 14.23 8.82 -5.74
CA ARG A 358 15.53 8.23 -5.38
C ARG A 358 15.70 6.86 -6.04
N LEU A 359 15.21 6.74 -7.27
CA LEU A 359 15.02 5.45 -7.93
C LEU A 359 16.32 4.73 -8.20
N TYR A 360 17.34 5.49 -8.61
CA TYR A 360 18.61 4.94 -9.07
C TYR A 360 19.73 5.26 -8.09
N ASP A 361 20.54 4.26 -7.79
CA ASP A 361 21.74 4.42 -6.97
C ASP A 361 22.92 4.82 -7.89
N ALA A 362 23.52 5.97 -7.62
CA ALA A 362 24.73 6.42 -8.33
C ALA A 362 26.02 5.89 -7.68
N GLY A 363 25.94 5.23 -6.53
CA GLY A 363 27.05 4.85 -5.66
C GLY A 363 27.28 5.87 -4.54
N ASP A 364 28.06 5.48 -3.53
CA ASP A 364 28.48 6.33 -2.40
C ASP A 364 27.35 6.97 -1.57
N GLY A 365 26.13 6.42 -1.67
CA GLY A 365 24.94 6.90 -0.97
C GLY A 365 24.20 8.04 -1.67
N GLU A 366 24.61 8.41 -2.89
CA GLU A 366 23.92 9.38 -3.75
C GLU A 366 22.84 8.68 -4.60
N THR A 367 21.64 9.24 -4.62
CA THR A 367 20.49 8.69 -5.35
C THR A 367 19.99 9.67 -6.39
N VAL A 368 19.66 9.17 -7.58
CA VAL A 368 19.16 9.94 -8.72
C VAL A 368 17.69 9.63 -8.96
N SER A 369 16.89 10.67 -9.16
CA SER A 369 15.46 10.52 -9.47
C SER A 369 15.21 10.03 -10.90
N VAL A 370 14.01 9.50 -11.15
CA VAL A 370 13.59 9.14 -12.50
C VAL A 370 13.62 10.34 -13.46
N PHE A 371 13.30 11.53 -12.94
CA PHE A 371 13.26 12.76 -13.71
C PHE A 371 14.64 13.21 -14.18
N GLU A 372 15.63 13.17 -13.29
CA GLU A 372 17.02 13.56 -13.61
C GLU A 372 17.67 12.58 -14.59
N ALA A 373 17.35 11.28 -14.49
CA ALA A 373 17.92 10.24 -15.34
C ALA A 373 17.27 10.12 -16.73
N THR A 374 16.01 10.54 -16.89
CA THR A 374 15.23 10.29 -18.12
C THR A 374 15.89 10.88 -19.37
N ALA A 375 16.24 12.16 -19.36
CA ALA A 375 16.84 12.80 -20.55
C ALA A 375 18.25 12.26 -20.88
N PRO A 376 19.19 12.12 -19.91
CA PRO A 376 20.49 11.49 -20.15
C PRO A 376 20.41 10.04 -20.64
N PHE A 377 19.45 9.26 -20.14
CA PHE A 377 19.22 7.89 -20.59
C PHE A 377 18.67 7.83 -22.02
N ALA A 378 17.68 8.67 -22.34
CA ALA A 378 17.13 8.75 -23.69
C ALA A 378 18.20 9.12 -24.74
N ARG A 379 19.14 10.02 -24.42
CA ARG A 379 20.27 10.36 -25.30
C ARG A 379 21.18 9.17 -25.63
N ARG A 380 21.28 8.20 -24.72
CA ARG A 380 22.10 6.99 -24.87
C ARG A 380 21.39 5.88 -25.66
N ILE A 381 20.08 5.72 -25.44
CA ILE A 381 19.32 4.63 -26.08
C ILE A 381 18.95 4.95 -27.55
N ILE A 382 18.71 6.22 -27.89
CA ILE A 382 18.31 6.61 -29.25
C ILE A 382 19.33 6.16 -30.31
N PRO A 383 20.65 6.45 -30.17
CA PRO A 383 21.64 5.99 -31.13
C PRO A 383 21.69 4.46 -31.24
N LEU A 384 21.51 3.75 -30.14
CA LEU A 384 21.50 2.28 -30.12
C LEU A 384 20.33 1.71 -30.93
N LEU A 385 19.13 2.31 -30.79
CA LEU A 385 17.94 1.90 -31.55
C LEU A 385 18.00 2.26 -33.04
N GLN A 386 18.88 3.18 -33.43
CA GLN A 386 19.13 3.54 -34.82
C GLN A 386 20.18 2.63 -35.49
N MET A 387 20.90 1.81 -34.73
CA MET A 387 21.87 0.87 -35.29
C MET A 387 21.13 -0.31 -35.95
N PRO A 388 21.62 -0.80 -37.10
CA PRO A 388 21.08 -2.02 -37.71
C PRO A 388 21.23 -3.18 -36.72
N GLN A 389 20.19 -4.01 -36.64
CA GLN A 389 20.25 -5.18 -35.79
C GLN A 389 21.33 -6.17 -36.31
N PRO A 390 22.24 -6.65 -35.45
CA PRO A 390 23.27 -7.63 -35.86
C PRO A 390 22.67 -8.90 -36.48
N GLU A 391 23.34 -9.43 -37.50
CA GLU A 391 22.92 -10.67 -38.15
C GLU A 391 22.86 -11.85 -37.16
N GLY A 392 21.79 -12.64 -37.23
CA GLY A 392 21.59 -13.81 -36.38
C GLY A 392 20.94 -13.54 -35.02
N LEU A 393 20.65 -12.28 -34.66
CA LEU A 393 19.83 -11.97 -33.48
C LEU A 393 18.33 -12.06 -33.79
N PRO A 394 17.50 -12.53 -32.85
CA PRO A 394 16.05 -12.57 -33.03
C PRO A 394 15.49 -11.14 -33.08
N PRO A 395 14.43 -10.87 -33.87
CA PRO A 395 13.80 -9.56 -33.90
C PRO A 395 13.21 -9.18 -32.53
N GLN A 396 13.01 -7.89 -32.29
CA GLN A 396 12.41 -7.42 -31.03
C GLN A 396 10.92 -7.78 -30.97
N ASN A 397 10.62 -8.90 -30.30
CA ASN A 397 9.29 -9.53 -30.17
C ASN A 397 8.85 -9.69 -28.71
N THR A 398 9.52 -8.99 -27.79
CA THR A 398 9.19 -9.00 -26.36
C THR A 398 7.90 -8.21 -26.11
N PRO A 399 6.90 -8.75 -25.38
CA PRO A 399 5.68 -8.03 -25.06
C PRO A 399 5.93 -6.84 -24.11
N HIS A 400 5.31 -5.71 -24.39
CA HIS A 400 5.29 -4.52 -23.54
C HIS A 400 4.03 -4.50 -22.68
N LEU A 401 4.10 -3.97 -21.46
CA LEU A 401 2.93 -3.71 -20.62
C LEU A 401 2.67 -2.20 -20.48
N SER A 402 1.47 -1.78 -20.89
CA SER A 402 0.91 -0.44 -20.72
C SER A 402 -0.27 -0.49 -19.76
N SER A 403 -0.03 -0.13 -18.50
CA SER A 403 -1.03 -0.21 -17.44
C SER A 403 -1.74 1.13 -17.24
N ILE A 404 -3.01 1.20 -17.63
CA ILE A 404 -3.86 2.39 -17.42
C ILE A 404 -4.43 2.42 -15.99
N GLY A 405 -4.66 1.24 -15.41
CA GLY A 405 -5.27 1.11 -14.08
C GLY A 405 -6.78 1.34 -14.12
N VAL A 406 -7.32 2.09 -13.16
CA VAL A 406 -8.77 2.31 -13.04
C VAL A 406 -9.20 3.47 -13.93
N ILE A 407 -9.93 3.22 -15.02
CA ILE A 407 -10.31 4.27 -16.00
C ILE A 407 -11.16 5.37 -15.36
N GLU A 408 -12.02 5.04 -14.40
CA GLU A 408 -12.86 5.98 -13.64
C GLU A 408 -12.05 7.01 -12.83
N THR A 409 -10.73 6.82 -12.73
CA THR A 409 -9.79 7.80 -12.18
C THR A 409 -9.69 9.05 -13.06
N TYR A 410 -9.97 8.93 -14.36
CA TYR A 410 -9.70 9.93 -15.40
C TYR A 410 -10.94 10.25 -16.26
N LEU A 411 -11.88 9.32 -16.40
CA LEU A 411 -13.07 9.45 -17.24
C LEU A 411 -14.33 9.11 -16.43
N LYS A 412 -15.35 9.97 -16.45
CA LYS A 412 -16.63 9.69 -15.76
C LYS A 412 -17.47 8.69 -16.55
N ARG A 413 -18.30 7.93 -15.83
CA ARG A 413 -19.26 6.99 -16.45
C ARG A 413 -20.44 7.72 -17.10
N GLU A 414 -20.87 8.83 -16.51
CA GLU A 414 -22.09 9.56 -16.88
C GLU A 414 -21.87 11.08 -16.78
N TYR A 415 -22.51 11.82 -17.66
CA TYR A 415 -22.49 13.27 -17.77
C TYR A 415 -23.94 13.78 -17.78
N MET A 416 -24.27 14.66 -16.85
CA MET A 416 -25.61 15.24 -16.72
C MET A 416 -25.88 16.24 -17.84
N VAL A 417 -26.91 15.96 -18.64
CA VAL A 417 -27.41 16.85 -19.71
C VAL A 417 -28.50 17.76 -19.17
N ASP A 418 -29.53 17.17 -18.54
CA ASP A 418 -30.66 17.88 -17.95
C ASP A 418 -30.95 17.28 -16.57
N SER A 419 -30.80 18.09 -15.52
CA SER A 419 -31.03 17.68 -14.13
C SER A 419 -32.50 17.53 -13.78
N GLU A 420 -33.39 18.29 -14.42
CA GLU A 420 -34.84 18.24 -14.15
C GLU A 420 -35.48 17.02 -14.82
N LYS A 421 -34.99 16.64 -16.01
CA LYS A 421 -35.46 15.46 -16.76
C LYS A 421 -34.64 14.19 -16.52
N CYS A 422 -33.68 14.23 -15.60
CA CYS A 422 -32.73 13.14 -15.32
C CYS A 422 -32.09 12.55 -16.59
N THR A 423 -31.79 13.39 -17.58
CA THR A 423 -31.23 12.96 -18.86
C THR A 423 -29.70 12.95 -18.79
N THR A 424 -29.08 11.84 -19.17
CA THR A 424 -27.63 11.63 -19.08
C THR A 424 -27.04 11.14 -20.39
N LEU A 425 -25.83 11.62 -20.69
CA LEU A 425 -24.90 11.00 -21.63
C LEU A 425 -24.06 9.99 -20.86
N ALA A 426 -24.01 8.73 -21.27
CA ALA A 426 -23.24 7.70 -20.58
C ALA A 426 -22.18 7.05 -21.47
N VAL A 427 -21.08 6.62 -20.86
CA VAL A 427 -20.06 5.79 -21.48
C VAL A 427 -20.36 4.33 -21.13
N GLU A 428 -20.74 3.55 -22.13
CA GLU A 428 -21.05 2.13 -21.99
C GLU A 428 -19.76 1.32 -21.86
N ASP A 429 -18.85 1.51 -22.83
CA ASP A 429 -17.61 0.74 -22.96
C ASP A 429 -16.43 1.64 -23.33
N VAL A 430 -15.23 1.22 -22.94
CA VAL A 430 -13.96 1.92 -23.20
C VAL A 430 -12.91 0.92 -23.61
N TRP A 431 -12.28 1.15 -24.76
CA TRP A 431 -11.11 0.38 -25.16
C TRP A 431 -9.99 1.29 -25.65
N MET A 432 -8.76 0.80 -25.51
CA MET A 432 -7.54 1.52 -25.91
C MET A 432 -6.61 0.60 -26.67
N GLY A 433 -5.83 1.17 -27.57
CA GLY A 433 -4.80 0.44 -28.30
C GLY A 433 -3.72 1.35 -28.88
N SER A 434 -2.57 0.75 -29.15
CA SER A 434 -1.42 1.40 -29.78
C SER A 434 -1.10 0.72 -31.11
N GLU A 435 -0.96 1.49 -32.20
CA GLU A 435 -0.56 0.91 -33.48
C GLU A 435 0.87 0.35 -33.39
N MET A 436 1.07 -0.88 -33.87
CA MET A 436 2.33 -1.60 -33.83
C MET A 436 2.84 -1.84 -35.25
N ILE A 437 4.08 -1.44 -35.53
CA ILE A 437 4.79 -1.77 -36.79
C ILE A 437 5.93 -2.76 -36.55
N THR A 438 6.23 -3.07 -35.29
CA THR A 438 7.25 -4.04 -34.91
C THR A 438 6.60 -5.38 -34.54
N PRO A 439 7.39 -6.47 -34.44
CA PRO A 439 6.89 -7.73 -33.92
C PRO A 439 6.54 -7.70 -32.43
N ALA A 440 6.82 -6.62 -31.69
CA ALA A 440 6.46 -6.52 -30.29
C ALA A 440 4.93 -6.46 -30.11
N VAL A 441 4.44 -7.07 -29.02
CA VAL A 441 3.02 -7.01 -28.63
C VAL A 441 2.84 -5.96 -27.54
N CYS A 442 1.90 -5.03 -27.71
CA CYS A 442 1.53 -4.07 -26.68
C CYS A 442 0.35 -4.61 -25.86
N CYS A 443 0.64 -5.06 -24.64
CA CYS A 443 -0.36 -5.50 -23.69
C CYS A 443 -0.87 -4.30 -22.88
N HIS A 444 -2.17 -4.08 -22.88
CA HIS A 444 -2.85 -3.07 -22.09
C HIS A 444 -3.65 -3.71 -20.97
N VAL A 445 -3.63 -3.08 -19.79
CA VAL A 445 -4.44 -3.50 -18.64
C VAL A 445 -5.18 -2.32 -18.02
N TRP A 446 -6.49 -2.49 -17.83
CA TRP A 446 -7.33 -1.51 -17.16
C TRP A 446 -8.54 -2.15 -16.48
N THR A 447 -9.14 -1.41 -15.56
CA THR A 447 -10.47 -1.73 -15.04
C THR A 447 -11.48 -0.67 -15.44
N TRP A 448 -12.66 -1.10 -15.87
CA TRP A 448 -13.83 -0.25 -16.13
C TRP A 448 -15.07 -0.98 -15.63
N ARG A 449 -15.98 -0.27 -14.94
CA ARG A 449 -17.20 -0.86 -14.34
C ARG A 449 -16.93 -2.06 -13.44
N ASP A 450 -15.78 -2.04 -12.76
CA ASP A 450 -15.27 -3.09 -11.86
C ASP A 450 -14.85 -4.40 -12.57
N GLU A 451 -14.68 -4.35 -13.89
CA GLU A 451 -14.24 -5.46 -14.74
C GLU A 451 -12.83 -5.20 -15.25
N LEU A 452 -11.94 -6.18 -15.09
CA LEU A 452 -10.55 -6.12 -15.53
C LEU A 452 -10.45 -6.56 -16.98
N THR A 453 -9.99 -5.67 -17.84
CA THR A 453 -9.71 -5.97 -19.25
C THR A 453 -8.20 -6.10 -19.46
N LEU A 454 -7.82 -7.21 -20.09
CA LEU A 454 -6.49 -7.46 -20.62
C LEU A 454 -6.60 -7.44 -22.14
N ALA A 455 -5.95 -6.49 -22.80
CA ALA A 455 -5.92 -6.40 -24.26
C ALA A 455 -4.49 -6.57 -24.76
N ALA A 456 -4.31 -7.24 -25.88
CA ALA A 456 -3.03 -7.34 -26.57
C ALA A 456 -3.20 -6.78 -27.99
N VAL A 457 -2.38 -5.81 -28.34
CA VAL A 457 -2.31 -5.22 -29.69
C VAL A 457 -1.04 -5.70 -30.35
N PHE A 458 -1.18 -6.23 -31.56
CA PHE A 458 -0.10 -6.85 -32.30
C PHE A 458 -0.26 -6.58 -33.80
N ASN A 459 0.81 -6.72 -34.54
CA ASN A 459 0.78 -6.56 -35.99
C ASN A 459 0.52 -7.92 -36.67
N THR A 460 -0.48 -7.96 -37.55
CA THR A 460 -0.95 -9.21 -38.16
C THR A 460 0.04 -9.82 -39.17
N ALA A 461 1.10 -9.10 -39.56
CA ALA A 461 2.17 -9.69 -40.37
C ALA A 461 3.04 -10.67 -39.58
N PHE A 462 3.07 -10.56 -38.24
CA PHE A 462 3.97 -11.36 -37.40
C PHE A 462 3.27 -12.50 -36.64
N TYR A 463 1.94 -12.47 -36.51
CA TYR A 463 1.17 -13.43 -35.69
C TYR A 463 -0.04 -14.03 -36.44
N GLN A 464 -0.23 -15.35 -36.36
CA GLN A 464 -1.36 -16.10 -36.96
C GLN A 464 -2.67 -16.01 -36.15
N GLU A 465 -3.79 -16.41 -36.76
CA GLU A 465 -5.13 -16.28 -36.15
C GLU A 465 -5.36 -17.13 -34.91
N ASP A 466 -4.81 -18.34 -34.81
CA ASP A 466 -5.02 -19.22 -33.64
C ASP A 466 -4.26 -18.73 -32.39
N PHE A 467 -3.19 -17.97 -32.59
CA PHE A 467 -2.42 -17.32 -31.53
C PHE A 467 -3.22 -16.20 -30.84
N LYS A 468 -4.28 -15.66 -31.49
CA LYS A 468 -5.13 -14.55 -31.03
C LYS A 468 -5.89 -14.85 -29.72
N MET A 469 -6.28 -16.10 -29.48
CA MET A 469 -7.15 -16.47 -28.33
C MET A 469 -6.44 -17.32 -27.26
N ALA A 470 -5.56 -18.24 -27.68
CA ALA A 470 -4.93 -19.20 -26.76
C ALA A 470 -3.97 -18.56 -25.74
N SER A 471 -3.25 -17.49 -26.14
CA SER A 471 -2.25 -16.81 -25.31
C SER A 471 -2.85 -15.96 -24.16
N LEU A 472 -4.05 -15.40 -24.37
CA LEU A 472 -4.82 -14.71 -23.33
C LEU A 472 -5.66 -15.68 -22.48
N GLN A 473 -6.14 -16.78 -23.06
CA GLN A 473 -6.93 -17.78 -22.31
C GLN A 473 -6.07 -18.67 -21.41
N SER A 474 -4.86 -19.06 -21.83
CA SER A 474 -3.94 -19.87 -21.00
C SER A 474 -3.54 -19.18 -19.69
N SER A 475 -3.45 -17.84 -19.70
CA SER A 475 -3.22 -17.02 -18.50
C SER A 475 -4.46 -16.85 -17.61
N SER A 476 -5.65 -17.17 -18.12
CA SER A 476 -6.92 -17.14 -17.38
C SER A 476 -7.39 -18.52 -16.88
N SER A 477 -6.86 -19.61 -17.45
CA SER A 477 -7.33 -20.99 -17.21
C SER A 477 -6.45 -21.74 -16.20
N ALA A 478 -6.33 -21.22 -14.97
CA ALA A 478 -5.94 -22.05 -13.83
C ALA A 478 -7.22 -22.63 -13.20
N THR A 479 -7.57 -23.86 -13.57
CA THR A 479 -8.74 -24.60 -13.09
C THR A 479 -8.79 -24.72 -11.56
N PRO A 480 -9.92 -24.42 -10.89
CA PRO A 480 -10.15 -24.80 -9.50
C PRO A 480 -10.56 -26.27 -9.41
N VAL A 481 -9.98 -26.99 -8.45
CA VAL A 481 -10.41 -28.35 -8.06
C VAL A 481 -11.78 -28.26 -7.38
N ASP A 482 -12.70 -29.11 -7.84
CA ASP A 482 -14.08 -29.26 -7.39
C ASP A 482 -14.22 -29.50 -5.87
N GLY A 483 -15.24 -28.87 -5.31
CA GLY A 483 -15.71 -29.06 -3.94
C GLY A 483 -17.08 -28.42 -3.76
N SER A 484 -18.12 -29.13 -4.20
CA SER A 484 -19.52 -28.76 -4.14
C SER A 484 -20.03 -28.51 -2.71
N ALA A 485 -20.68 -27.36 -2.47
CA ALA A 485 -21.73 -27.21 -1.45
C ALA A 485 -22.57 -25.95 -1.68
N SER A 486 -23.78 -26.16 -2.21
CA SER A 486 -25.05 -25.43 -2.01
C SER A 486 -24.99 -23.93 -1.64
N GLU A 487 -25.38 -23.10 -2.60
CA GLU A 487 -25.86 -21.74 -2.38
C GLU A 487 -27.17 -21.74 -1.59
N LYS A 488 -27.25 -20.89 -0.55
CA LYS A 488 -28.50 -20.26 -0.11
C LYS A 488 -28.34 -18.76 -0.31
N GLY A 489 -29.26 -18.18 -1.07
CA GLY A 489 -29.25 -16.77 -1.45
C GLY A 489 -29.38 -15.83 -0.26
N GLU A 490 -28.69 -14.70 -0.35
CA GLU A 490 -28.95 -13.53 0.48
C GLU A 490 -28.82 -12.25 -0.37
N ALA A 491 -29.77 -11.34 -0.16
CA ALA A 491 -30.06 -10.13 -0.95
C ALA A 491 -28.93 -9.07 -0.89
N PRO A 492 -28.93 -8.07 -1.81
CA PRO A 492 -27.78 -7.19 -2.04
C PRO A 492 -27.54 -6.23 -0.87
N ARG A 493 -26.29 -6.17 -0.37
CA ARG A 493 -25.86 -5.14 0.59
C ARG A 493 -25.05 -4.05 -0.11
N LEU A 494 -25.48 -2.81 0.12
CA LEU A 494 -24.96 -1.54 -0.39
C LEU A 494 -23.42 -1.46 -0.40
N SER A 495 -22.84 -1.12 -1.55
CA SER A 495 -21.40 -0.91 -1.77
C SER A 495 -20.92 0.40 -1.14
N HIS A 496 -20.10 0.32 -0.08
CA HIS A 496 -19.37 1.49 0.43
C HIS A 496 -18.12 1.78 -0.44
N PRO A 497 -17.78 3.05 -0.71
CA PRO A 497 -16.63 3.44 -1.53
C PRO A 497 -15.30 2.95 -0.92
N ALA A 498 -14.34 2.59 -1.77
CA ALA A 498 -13.03 2.11 -1.35
C ALA A 498 -12.30 3.15 -0.47
N PRO A 499 -11.69 2.77 0.67
CA PRO A 499 -10.95 3.72 1.51
C PRO A 499 -9.66 4.16 0.78
N GLY A 500 -9.40 5.47 0.77
CA GLY A 500 -8.17 6.05 0.21
C GLY A 500 -6.87 5.63 0.93
N PRO A 501 -5.71 6.23 0.63
CA PRO A 501 -4.43 5.91 1.30
C PRO A 501 -4.42 6.37 2.77
N PRO A 502 -3.69 5.69 3.70
CA PRO A 502 -3.57 6.08 5.11
C PRO A 502 -3.34 7.58 5.30
N PRO A 503 -4.20 8.27 6.06
CA PRO A 503 -4.13 9.72 6.17
C PRO A 503 -2.84 10.19 6.83
N ASN A 504 -2.14 9.34 7.59
CA ASN A 504 -0.84 9.63 8.22
C ASN A 504 -0.82 10.87 9.13
N GLY A 505 -2.00 11.38 9.51
CA GLY A 505 -2.20 12.60 10.27
C GLY A 505 -3.65 13.11 10.20
N GLY A 506 -3.87 14.32 10.71
CA GLY A 506 -5.20 14.95 10.79
C GLY A 506 -6.04 14.48 11.99
N THR A 507 -7.04 15.28 12.35
CA THR A 507 -7.86 15.08 13.57
C THR A 507 -8.49 13.69 13.62
N LYS A 508 -9.03 13.19 12.50
CA LYS A 508 -9.66 11.86 12.43
C LYS A 508 -8.69 10.72 12.78
N ALA A 509 -7.43 10.79 12.34
CA ALA A 509 -6.42 9.76 12.61
C ALA A 509 -5.93 9.83 14.07
N TRP A 510 -5.69 11.02 14.61
CA TRP A 510 -5.26 11.21 15.99
C TRP A 510 -6.35 10.86 17.01
N LEU A 511 -7.63 11.04 16.68
CA LEU A 511 -8.73 10.55 17.52
C LEU A 511 -8.75 9.02 17.64
N GLN A 512 -8.25 8.28 16.63
CA GLN A 512 -8.11 6.83 16.75
C GLN A 512 -7.01 6.44 17.75
N VAL A 513 -5.93 7.21 17.80
CA VAL A 513 -4.86 7.05 18.79
C VAL A 513 -5.39 7.31 20.20
N LEU A 514 -6.22 8.35 20.38
CA LEU A 514 -6.87 8.63 21.66
C LEU A 514 -7.85 7.52 22.08
N GLY A 515 -8.66 7.00 21.14
CA GLY A 515 -9.53 5.86 21.40
C GLY A 515 -8.75 4.61 21.81
N ALA A 516 -7.68 4.29 21.09
CA ALA A 516 -6.78 3.18 21.40
C ALA A 516 -6.02 3.39 22.72
N PHE A 517 -5.68 4.64 23.06
CA PHE A 517 -5.06 4.97 24.35
C PHE A 517 -5.95 4.55 25.52
N PHE A 518 -7.25 4.86 25.49
CA PHE A 518 -8.18 4.43 26.54
C PHE A 518 -8.43 2.91 26.51
N LEU A 519 -8.38 2.24 25.36
CA LEU A 519 -8.40 0.78 25.34
C LEU A 519 -7.16 0.18 26.03
N ASN A 520 -5.96 0.69 25.75
CA ASN A 520 -4.73 0.25 26.42
C ASN A 520 -4.75 0.58 27.93
N PHE A 521 -5.32 1.73 28.31
CA PHE A 521 -5.52 2.13 29.70
C PHE A 521 -6.28 1.08 30.51
N ASN A 522 -7.36 0.53 29.95
CA ASN A 522 -8.20 -0.44 30.63
C ASN A 522 -7.71 -1.88 30.54
N THR A 523 -6.99 -2.22 29.47
CA THR A 523 -6.48 -3.58 29.25
C THR A 523 -5.14 -3.80 29.93
N TRP A 524 -4.05 -3.42 29.27
CA TRP A 524 -2.69 -3.52 29.80
C TRP A 524 -2.50 -2.66 31.06
N GLY A 525 -3.21 -1.54 31.21
CA GLY A 525 -3.09 -0.73 32.42
C GLY A 525 -3.65 -1.43 33.66
N LEU A 526 -4.77 -2.15 33.54
CA LEU A 526 -5.26 -2.99 34.63
C LEU A 526 -4.33 -4.17 34.90
N ALA A 527 -3.77 -4.80 33.86
CA ALA A 527 -2.78 -5.88 34.01
C ALA A 527 -1.50 -5.40 34.73
N ASN A 528 -0.98 -4.22 34.37
CA ASN A 528 0.18 -3.61 35.01
C ASN A 528 -0.09 -3.18 36.46
N SER A 529 -1.35 -3.03 36.83
CA SER A 529 -1.79 -2.71 38.19
C SER A 529 -1.89 -3.94 39.08
N PHE A 530 -1.71 -5.14 38.53
CA PHE A 530 -1.93 -6.39 39.26
C PHE A 530 -1.01 -6.56 40.47
N GLY A 531 0.17 -5.93 40.50
CA GLY A 531 1.01 -5.94 41.70
C GLY A 531 0.30 -5.42 42.96
N GLU A 532 -0.57 -4.40 42.83
CA GLU A 532 -1.39 -3.94 43.96
C GLU A 532 -2.46 -4.97 44.33
N PHE A 533 -3.12 -5.57 43.35
CA PHE A 533 -4.09 -6.64 43.59
C PHE A 533 -3.44 -7.87 44.25
N GLN A 534 -2.23 -8.25 43.83
CA GLN A 534 -1.44 -9.33 44.43
C GLN A 534 -1.23 -9.05 45.92
N THR A 535 -0.84 -7.83 46.27
CA THR A 535 -0.65 -7.40 47.66
C THR A 535 -1.97 -7.42 48.44
N GLN A 536 -3.03 -6.81 47.91
CA GLN A 536 -4.34 -6.72 48.59
C GLN A 536 -5.01 -8.08 48.79
N TYR A 537 -4.91 -8.97 47.80
CA TYR A 537 -5.43 -10.34 47.90
C TYR A 537 -4.62 -11.18 48.88
N SER A 538 -3.28 -11.10 48.82
CA SER A 538 -2.41 -11.88 49.72
C SER A 538 -2.49 -11.42 51.17
N THR A 539 -2.78 -10.13 51.42
CA THR A 539 -2.86 -9.58 52.78
C THR A 539 -4.28 -9.55 53.34
N GLY A 540 -5.30 -9.64 52.48
CA GLY A 540 -6.71 -9.55 52.85
C GLY A 540 -7.49 -10.82 52.49
N LEU A 541 -8.29 -10.72 51.42
CA LEU A 541 -9.35 -11.68 51.07
C LEU A 541 -8.85 -13.10 50.80
N LEU A 542 -7.62 -13.26 50.30
CA LEU A 542 -7.01 -14.55 49.94
C LEU A 542 -5.75 -14.84 50.76
N ASN A 543 -5.68 -14.36 52.01
CA ASN A 543 -4.51 -14.52 52.88
C ASN A 543 -4.10 -15.98 53.14
N SER A 544 -5.02 -16.94 52.98
CA SER A 544 -4.76 -18.38 53.11
C SER A 544 -4.21 -19.02 51.83
N SER A 545 -4.15 -18.27 50.72
CA SER A 545 -3.69 -18.76 49.42
C SER A 545 -2.21 -18.46 49.23
N SER A 546 -1.49 -19.34 48.52
CA SER A 546 -0.07 -19.11 48.22
C SER A 546 0.13 -17.95 47.23
N GLN A 547 1.31 -17.32 47.26
CA GLN A 547 1.69 -16.27 46.29
C GLN A 547 1.52 -16.73 44.84
N SER A 548 1.88 -18.00 44.56
CA SER A 548 1.66 -18.64 43.27
C SER A 548 0.17 -18.68 42.89
N ALA A 549 -0.71 -19.13 43.79
CA ALA A 549 -2.14 -19.22 43.53
C ALA A 549 -2.76 -17.85 43.21
N VAL A 550 -2.40 -16.79 43.94
CA VAL A 550 -2.89 -15.43 43.67
C VAL A 550 -2.40 -14.91 42.32
N SER A 551 -1.12 -15.14 41.98
CA SER A 551 -0.54 -14.66 40.73
C SER A 551 -1.15 -15.29 39.47
N TRP A 552 -1.74 -16.49 39.58
CA TRP A 552 -2.51 -17.11 38.50
C TRP A 552 -3.68 -16.23 38.01
N ILE A 553 -4.30 -15.42 38.87
CA ILE A 553 -5.42 -14.55 38.49
C ILE A 553 -4.96 -13.54 37.43
N GLY A 554 -3.90 -12.79 37.73
CA GLY A 554 -3.36 -11.76 36.82
C GLY A 554 -2.66 -12.34 35.59
N SER A 555 -1.97 -13.48 35.76
CA SER A 555 -1.36 -14.21 34.65
C SER A 555 -2.40 -14.77 33.68
N LEU A 556 -3.52 -15.33 34.19
CA LEU A 556 -4.62 -15.81 33.35
C LEU A 556 -5.33 -14.67 32.63
N GLN A 557 -5.57 -13.55 33.32
CA GLN A 557 -6.13 -12.32 32.72
C GLN A 557 -5.29 -11.87 31.52
N SER A 558 -3.96 -11.77 31.71
CA SER A 558 -3.06 -11.27 30.69
C SER A 558 -2.83 -12.29 29.54
N PHE A 559 -2.84 -13.58 29.86
CA PHE A 559 -2.81 -14.66 28.87
C PHE A 559 -4.02 -14.63 27.96
N LEU A 560 -5.23 -14.56 28.52
CA LEU A 560 -6.46 -14.50 27.74
C LEU A 560 -6.53 -13.23 26.90
N MET A 561 -6.08 -12.09 27.44
CA MET A 561 -5.97 -10.85 26.67
C MET A 561 -5.12 -11.04 25.40
N LEU A 562 -3.96 -11.69 25.51
CA LEU A 562 -3.06 -11.90 24.39
C LEU A 562 -3.53 -12.98 23.42
N VAL A 563 -3.99 -14.13 23.91
CA VAL A 563 -4.37 -15.29 23.08
C VAL A 563 -5.76 -15.14 22.49
N PHE A 564 -6.75 -14.75 23.30
CA PHE A 564 -8.11 -14.54 22.82
C PHE A 564 -8.20 -13.32 21.88
N GLY A 565 -7.34 -12.33 22.11
CA GLY A 565 -7.16 -11.21 21.19
C GLY A 565 -6.87 -11.64 19.75
N VAL A 566 -6.12 -12.73 19.54
CA VAL A 566 -5.84 -13.28 18.20
C VAL A 566 -7.10 -13.74 17.49
N VAL A 567 -7.96 -14.48 18.21
CA VAL A 567 -9.25 -14.96 17.70
C VAL A 567 -10.17 -13.78 17.37
N CYS A 568 -10.20 -12.78 18.25
CA CYS A 568 -10.97 -11.57 18.05
C CYS A 568 -10.46 -10.75 16.86
N GLY A 569 -9.16 -10.82 16.54
CA GLY A 569 -8.57 -10.16 15.38
C GLY A 569 -9.19 -10.64 14.08
N ARG A 570 -9.48 -11.94 14.00
CA ARG A 570 -10.20 -12.53 12.87
C ARG A 570 -11.65 -12.07 12.78
N ALA A 571 -12.33 -11.90 13.92
CA ALA A 571 -13.67 -11.34 13.94
C ALA A 571 -13.69 -9.88 13.47
N VAL A 572 -12.72 -9.06 13.90
CA VAL A 572 -12.54 -7.69 13.41
C VAL A 572 -12.24 -7.68 11.91
N ASP A 573 -11.34 -8.55 11.45
CA ASP A 573 -11.01 -8.71 10.02
C ASP A 573 -12.25 -9.05 9.18
N ALA A 574 -13.14 -9.90 9.70
CA ALA A 574 -14.39 -10.30 9.07
C ALA A 574 -15.51 -9.23 9.12
N GLY A 575 -15.24 -8.05 9.70
CA GLY A 575 -16.18 -6.93 9.74
C GLY A 575 -16.97 -6.78 11.04
N TYR A 576 -16.71 -7.59 12.08
CA TYR A 576 -17.43 -7.53 13.36
C TYR A 576 -16.82 -6.54 14.36
N PHE A 577 -16.14 -5.49 13.89
CA PHE A 577 -15.41 -4.53 14.74
C PHE A 577 -16.24 -3.97 15.90
N TYR A 578 -17.45 -3.44 15.62
CA TYR A 578 -18.29 -2.81 16.65
C TYR A 578 -18.78 -3.83 17.69
N TRP A 579 -19.06 -5.07 17.28
CA TRP A 579 -19.41 -6.13 18.21
C TRP A 579 -18.23 -6.47 19.12
N VAL A 580 -17.03 -6.60 18.55
CA VAL A 580 -15.83 -6.93 19.31
C VAL A 580 -15.53 -5.85 20.35
N ILE A 581 -15.51 -4.57 19.97
CA ILE A 581 -15.19 -3.49 20.92
C ILE A 581 -16.27 -3.31 22.00
N THR A 582 -17.56 -3.41 21.67
CA THR A 582 -18.65 -3.21 22.64
C THR A 582 -18.78 -4.39 23.60
N ILE A 583 -18.69 -5.63 23.11
CA ILE A 583 -18.71 -6.81 23.98
C ILE A 583 -17.45 -6.84 24.85
N GLY A 584 -16.28 -6.50 24.29
CA GLY A 584 -15.03 -6.39 25.04
C GLY A 584 -15.15 -5.43 26.22
N ALA A 585 -15.61 -4.21 25.93
CA ALA A 585 -15.82 -3.20 26.96
C ALA A 585 -16.85 -3.62 28.02
N PHE A 586 -17.95 -4.25 27.60
CA PHE A 586 -18.94 -4.78 28.52
C PHE A 586 -18.34 -5.85 29.44
N LEU A 587 -17.61 -6.82 28.90
CA LEU A 587 -17.00 -7.90 29.67
C LEU A 587 -15.94 -7.39 30.66
N GLU A 588 -15.14 -6.39 30.28
CA GLU A 588 -14.19 -5.76 31.19
C GLU A 588 -14.87 -5.09 32.40
N VAL A 589 -15.88 -4.27 32.15
CA VAL A 589 -16.64 -3.58 33.23
C VAL A 589 -17.42 -4.60 34.05
N PHE A 590 -18.13 -5.51 33.39
CA PHE A 590 -18.92 -6.55 34.04
C PHE A 590 -18.05 -7.46 34.89
N GLY A 591 -16.91 -7.92 34.37
CA GLY A 591 -15.95 -8.75 35.10
C GLY A 591 -15.45 -8.05 36.35
N MET A 592 -15.07 -6.77 36.27
CA MET A 592 -14.67 -6.00 37.45
C MET A 592 -15.81 -5.74 38.44
N MET A 593 -17.03 -5.50 37.95
CA MET A 593 -18.21 -5.42 38.81
C MET A 593 -18.49 -6.75 39.53
N MET A 594 -18.32 -7.88 38.86
CA MET A 594 -18.48 -9.22 39.47
C MET A 594 -17.35 -9.54 40.45
N THR A 595 -16.11 -9.12 40.17
CA THR A 595 -14.99 -9.22 41.10
C THR A 595 -15.28 -8.50 42.42
N SER A 596 -16.03 -7.38 42.38
CA SER A 596 -16.45 -6.68 43.61
C SER A 596 -17.37 -7.50 44.53
N LEU A 597 -18.02 -8.54 43.99
CA LEU A 597 -18.92 -9.42 44.73
C LEU A 597 -18.25 -10.74 45.10
N ALA A 598 -17.03 -10.97 44.61
CA ALA A 598 -16.33 -12.22 44.82
C ALA A 598 -15.79 -12.32 46.25
N THR A 599 -16.02 -13.47 46.87
CA THR A 599 -15.56 -13.80 48.24
C THR A 599 -14.62 -15.00 48.25
N GLN A 600 -14.60 -15.78 47.16
CA GLN A 600 -13.80 -17.00 47.04
C GLN A 600 -12.82 -16.91 45.86
N TYR A 601 -11.70 -17.63 45.98
CA TYR A 601 -10.64 -17.65 44.96
C TYR A 601 -11.16 -17.95 43.54
N TRP A 602 -11.96 -19.00 43.37
CA TRP A 602 -12.48 -19.39 42.05
C TRP A 602 -13.40 -18.33 41.43
N GLN A 603 -14.12 -17.55 42.26
CA GLN A 603 -14.98 -16.46 41.79
C GLN A 603 -14.15 -15.32 41.22
N ILE A 604 -13.01 -15.01 41.85
CA ILE A 604 -12.06 -13.99 41.37
C ILE A 604 -11.36 -14.47 40.09
N ILE A 605 -10.97 -15.75 40.02
CA ILE A 605 -10.44 -16.34 38.79
C ILE A 605 -11.45 -16.23 37.64
N LEU A 606 -12.72 -16.53 37.89
CA LEU A 606 -13.76 -16.44 36.87
C LEU A 606 -14.02 -14.99 36.45
N ALA A 607 -14.21 -14.08 37.40
CA ALA A 607 -14.57 -12.70 37.12
C ALA A 607 -13.39 -11.86 36.59
N GLN A 608 -12.26 -11.83 37.31
CA GLN A 608 -11.08 -11.05 36.94
C GLN A 608 -10.15 -11.81 35.99
N GLY A 609 -9.88 -13.08 36.25
CA GLY A 609 -9.00 -13.87 35.38
C GLY A 609 -9.61 -14.09 34.00
N ILE A 610 -10.80 -14.67 33.95
CA ILE A 610 -11.42 -15.10 32.68
C ILE A 610 -12.23 -13.98 32.03
N VAL A 611 -13.24 -13.46 32.70
CA VAL A 611 -14.18 -12.51 32.08
C VAL A 611 -13.49 -11.21 31.68
N VAL A 612 -12.72 -10.58 32.59
CA VAL A 612 -11.92 -9.39 32.23
C VAL A 612 -10.84 -9.74 31.21
N GLY A 613 -10.18 -10.90 31.29
CA GLY A 613 -9.17 -11.33 30.32
C GLY A 613 -9.71 -11.46 28.89
N LEU A 614 -10.89 -12.08 28.72
CA LEU A 614 -11.58 -12.20 27.43
C LEU A 614 -11.99 -10.82 26.90
N GLY A 615 -12.57 -9.97 27.76
CA GLY A 615 -12.94 -8.60 27.41
C GLY A 615 -11.74 -7.78 26.95
N ALA A 616 -10.64 -7.86 27.72
CA ALA A 616 -9.41 -7.17 27.43
C ALA A 616 -8.78 -7.62 26.10
N GLY A 617 -8.89 -8.91 25.74
CA GLY A 617 -8.43 -9.40 24.44
C GLY A 617 -9.18 -8.79 23.26
N MET A 618 -10.51 -8.66 23.39
CA MET A 618 -11.36 -8.02 22.37
C MET A 618 -11.01 -6.54 22.19
N SER A 619 -10.83 -5.81 23.30
CA SER A 619 -10.45 -4.40 23.30
C SER A 619 -9.03 -4.16 22.77
N PHE A 620 -8.05 -4.91 23.25
CA PHE A 620 -6.64 -4.75 22.85
C PHE A 620 -6.44 -4.93 21.35
N THR A 621 -7.08 -5.96 20.77
CA THR A 621 -7.06 -6.21 19.34
C THR A 621 -7.66 -5.08 18.52
N SER A 622 -8.76 -4.50 19.01
CA SER A 622 -9.44 -3.38 18.37
C SER A 622 -8.52 -2.16 18.30
N SER A 623 -7.77 -1.89 19.37
CA SER A 623 -6.75 -0.83 19.43
C SER A 623 -5.67 -0.99 18.36
N ILE A 624 -5.03 -2.17 18.27
CA ILE A 624 -3.92 -2.39 17.32
C ILE A 624 -4.42 -2.32 15.88
N THR A 625 -5.55 -2.95 15.58
CA THR A 625 -6.08 -3.05 14.21
C THR A 625 -6.44 -1.68 13.65
N VAL A 626 -7.16 -0.85 14.41
CA VAL A 626 -7.62 0.45 13.90
C VAL A 626 -6.46 1.42 13.74
N VAL A 627 -5.63 1.63 14.77
CA VAL A 627 -4.50 2.58 14.69
C VAL A 627 -3.55 2.22 13.55
N GLY A 628 -3.30 0.91 13.38
CA GLY A 628 -2.43 0.40 12.33
C GLY A 628 -2.92 0.63 10.89
N THR A 629 -4.17 1.06 10.67
CA THR A 629 -4.74 1.35 9.33
C THR A 629 -4.79 2.85 8.99
N TYR A 630 -4.62 3.72 9.99
CA TYR A 630 -4.62 5.17 9.82
C TYR A 630 -3.22 5.75 9.59
N PHE A 631 -2.17 5.03 9.99
CA PHE A 631 -0.77 5.45 9.87
C PHE A 631 0.07 4.39 9.15
N SER A 632 0.81 4.80 8.12
CA SER A 632 1.86 4.04 7.45
C SER A 632 3.27 4.58 7.75
N THR A 633 3.53 5.89 7.55
CA THR A 633 4.87 6.48 7.76
C THR A 633 5.19 6.79 9.23
N ARG A 634 4.17 7.01 10.06
CA ARG A 634 4.31 7.30 11.52
C ARG A 634 3.73 6.19 12.39
N ARG A 635 3.78 4.94 11.90
CA ARG A 635 3.07 3.80 12.50
C ARG A 635 3.57 3.48 13.90
N SER A 636 4.89 3.35 14.08
CA SER A 636 5.49 3.03 15.38
C SER A 636 5.25 4.15 16.39
N THR A 637 5.36 5.40 15.95
CA THR A 637 5.04 6.57 16.78
C THR A 637 3.58 6.57 17.26
N ALA A 638 2.61 6.35 16.36
CA ALA A 638 1.19 6.31 16.71
C ALA A 638 0.84 5.13 17.65
N MET A 639 1.43 3.96 17.42
CA MET A 639 1.28 2.80 18.31
C MET A 639 1.94 3.02 19.67
N GLY A 640 3.13 3.64 19.71
CA GLY A 640 3.83 3.99 20.94
C GLY A 640 3.01 4.96 21.80
N LEU A 641 2.44 6.00 21.19
CA LEU A 641 1.54 6.94 21.87
C LEU A 641 0.27 6.26 22.41
N ALA A 642 -0.40 5.43 21.60
CA ALA A 642 -1.56 4.66 22.08
C ALA A 642 -1.17 3.72 23.24
N ALA A 643 -0.01 3.08 23.18
CA ALA A 643 0.47 2.18 24.22
C ALA A 643 0.72 2.90 25.55
N THR A 644 1.06 4.20 25.57
CA THR A 644 1.24 4.95 26.84
C THR A 644 0.00 4.94 27.74
N GLY A 645 -1.19 4.72 27.17
CA GLY A 645 -2.42 4.57 27.96
C GLY A 645 -2.32 3.50 29.03
N SER A 646 -1.64 2.39 28.75
CA SER A 646 -1.45 1.34 29.76
C SER A 646 -0.46 1.71 30.87
N CYS A 647 0.51 2.59 30.62
CA CYS A 647 1.32 3.14 31.71
C CYS A 647 0.44 3.98 32.65
N LEU A 648 -0.42 4.83 32.08
CA LEU A 648 -1.30 5.68 32.86
C LEU A 648 -2.37 4.88 33.62
N GLY A 649 -2.91 3.80 33.03
CA GLY A 649 -3.78 2.88 33.74
C GLY A 649 -3.04 2.18 34.90
N GLY A 650 -1.80 1.74 34.65
CA GLY A 650 -0.90 1.17 35.66
C GLY A 650 -0.49 2.13 36.78
N ILE A 651 -0.70 3.44 36.61
CA ILE A 651 -0.48 4.47 37.63
C ILE A 651 -1.79 4.78 38.36
N ILE A 652 -2.87 5.01 37.62
CA ILE A 652 -4.15 5.49 38.17
C ILE A 652 -4.85 4.37 38.95
N TYR A 653 -4.91 3.14 38.43
CA TYR A 653 -5.66 2.08 39.09
C TYR A 653 -5.10 1.66 40.46
N PRO A 654 -3.78 1.51 40.66
CA PRO A 654 -3.23 1.25 41.99
C PRO A 654 -3.49 2.41 42.95
N ILE A 655 -3.39 3.66 42.48
CA ILE A 655 -3.69 4.87 43.29
C ILE A 655 -5.15 4.87 43.74
N VAL A 656 -6.07 4.66 42.82
CA VAL A 656 -7.51 4.60 43.12
C VAL A 656 -7.77 3.49 44.14
N LEU A 657 -7.25 2.28 43.90
CA LEU A 657 -7.45 1.14 44.79
C LEU A 657 -6.88 1.42 46.20
N ARG A 658 -5.66 1.94 46.30
CA ARG A 658 -5.02 2.23 47.58
C ARG A 658 -5.69 3.37 48.34
N CYS A 659 -5.93 4.51 47.69
CA CYS A 659 -6.52 5.68 48.36
C CYS A 659 -7.93 5.37 48.88
N LEU A 660 -8.75 4.67 48.09
CA LEU A 660 -10.10 4.33 48.51
C LEU A 660 -10.11 3.32 49.67
N VAL A 661 -9.25 2.30 49.61
CA VAL A 661 -9.21 1.26 50.65
C VAL A 661 -8.52 1.73 51.93
N ARG A 662 -7.38 2.43 51.83
CA ARG A 662 -6.58 2.83 53.00
C ARG A 662 -6.91 4.22 53.55
N SER A 663 -7.15 5.21 52.70
CA SER A 663 -7.35 6.61 53.16
C SER A 663 -8.80 6.88 53.54
N GLU A 664 -9.74 6.45 52.69
CA GLU A 664 -11.18 6.68 52.90
C GLU A 664 -11.88 5.53 53.65
N GLY A 665 -11.17 4.42 53.88
CA GLY A 665 -11.71 3.25 54.59
C GLY A 665 -12.83 2.51 53.85
N LEU A 666 -12.96 2.70 52.53
CA LEU A 666 -13.96 1.98 51.73
C LEU A 666 -13.59 0.49 51.62
N SER A 667 -14.62 -0.36 51.59
CA SER A 667 -14.42 -1.78 51.31
C SER A 667 -13.75 -2.00 49.95
N LEU A 668 -12.94 -3.07 49.83
CA LEU A 668 -12.33 -3.50 48.57
C LEU A 668 -13.36 -3.60 47.43
N ALA A 669 -14.56 -4.11 47.72
CA ALA A 669 -15.68 -4.18 46.78
C ALA A 669 -16.03 -2.82 46.15
N TRP A 670 -16.20 -1.78 46.97
CA TRP A 670 -16.54 -0.44 46.48
C TRP A 670 -15.38 0.19 45.69
N ALA A 671 -14.14 -0.02 46.12
CA ALA A 671 -12.97 0.43 45.36
C ALA A 671 -12.93 -0.22 43.96
N THR A 672 -13.18 -1.53 43.86
CA THR A 672 -13.28 -2.26 42.59
C THR A 672 -14.42 -1.74 41.71
N ARG A 673 -15.57 -1.37 42.28
CA ARG A 673 -16.70 -0.76 41.53
C ARG A 673 -16.35 0.62 40.98
N ILE A 674 -15.66 1.45 41.76
CA ILE A 674 -15.21 2.78 41.30
C ILE A 674 -14.23 2.62 40.13
N MET A 675 -13.31 1.65 40.21
CA MET A 675 -12.45 1.31 39.07
C MET A 675 -13.29 0.89 37.85
N ALA A 676 -14.31 0.04 38.02
CA ALA A 676 -15.19 -0.36 36.93
C ALA A 676 -15.99 0.82 36.33
N PHE A 677 -16.36 1.84 37.12
CA PHE A 677 -16.97 3.07 36.60
C PHE A 677 -15.98 3.94 35.81
N ILE A 678 -14.72 4.01 36.25
CA ILE A 678 -13.64 4.68 35.47
C ILE A 678 -13.42 3.94 34.14
N MET A 679 -13.42 2.60 34.17
CA MET A 679 -13.35 1.77 32.96
C MET A 679 -14.54 2.06 32.04
N LEU A 680 -15.77 2.08 32.58
CA LEU A 680 -16.96 2.38 31.80
C LEU A 680 -16.87 3.74 31.11
N ALA A 681 -16.46 4.79 31.83
CA ALA A 681 -16.34 6.14 31.29
C ALA A 681 -15.29 6.21 30.15
N THR A 682 -14.11 5.63 30.38
CA THR A 682 -13.00 5.68 29.42
C THR A 682 -13.23 4.75 28.21
N LEU A 683 -13.78 3.55 28.40
CA LEU A 683 -14.16 2.64 27.31
C LEU A 683 -15.30 3.20 26.46
N SER A 684 -16.25 3.94 27.06
CA SER A 684 -17.31 4.64 26.32
C SER A 684 -16.73 5.65 25.34
N VAL A 685 -15.65 6.35 25.70
CA VAL A 685 -14.92 7.25 24.79
C VAL A 685 -14.32 6.46 23.63
N SER A 686 -13.70 5.30 23.87
CA SER A 686 -13.16 4.45 22.81
C SER A 686 -14.24 3.97 21.83
N ILE A 687 -15.39 3.51 22.33
CA ILE A 687 -16.54 3.12 21.49
C ILE A 687 -17.03 4.30 20.65
N ALA A 688 -17.12 5.49 21.25
CA ALA A 688 -17.58 6.69 20.56
C ALA A 688 -16.61 7.14 19.46
N LEU A 689 -15.29 7.05 19.67
CA LEU A 689 -14.28 7.59 18.76
C LEU A 689 -13.78 6.62 17.68
N MET A 690 -13.68 5.32 17.99
CA MET A 690 -12.97 4.38 17.12
C MET A 690 -13.79 3.99 15.90
N ARG A 691 -13.19 4.11 14.71
CA ARG A 691 -13.83 3.80 13.43
C ARG A 691 -12.93 2.91 12.57
N PRO A 692 -13.39 1.72 12.16
CA PRO A 692 -12.63 0.88 11.26
C PRO A 692 -12.58 1.54 9.88
N ARG A 693 -11.39 1.55 9.26
CA ARG A 693 -11.14 2.25 8.00
C ARG A 693 -11.18 1.36 6.78
N LEU A 694 -10.76 0.11 6.91
CA LEU A 694 -10.70 -0.85 5.81
C LEU A 694 -12.01 -1.64 5.73
N PRO A 695 -12.47 -2.01 4.52
CA PRO A 695 -13.63 -2.88 4.38
C PRO A 695 -13.33 -4.27 4.94
N PRO A 696 -14.37 -5.02 5.36
CA PRO A 696 -14.22 -6.41 5.81
C PRO A 696 -13.45 -7.27 4.79
N ARG A 697 -12.60 -8.16 5.29
CA ARG A 697 -11.83 -9.14 4.51
C ARG A 697 -12.15 -10.56 4.98
N LYS A 698 -11.89 -11.58 4.15
CA LYS A 698 -12.00 -12.98 4.60
C LYS A 698 -10.92 -13.27 5.66
N SER A 699 -11.33 -13.88 6.77
CA SER A 699 -10.44 -14.29 7.86
C SER A 699 -9.46 -15.37 7.38
N GLY A 700 -8.16 -15.14 7.53
CA GLY A 700 -7.12 -16.15 7.31
C GLY A 700 -7.01 -17.19 8.46
N PRO A 701 -6.13 -18.19 8.33
CA PRO A 701 -5.94 -19.22 9.35
C PRO A 701 -5.36 -18.65 10.67
N LEU A 702 -5.75 -19.22 11.81
CA LEU A 702 -5.26 -18.81 13.15
C LEU A 702 -3.77 -19.11 13.33
N VAL A 703 -3.31 -20.26 12.82
CA VAL A 703 -1.91 -20.71 12.87
C VAL A 703 -1.44 -20.91 11.44
N ASP A 704 -0.31 -20.29 11.10
CA ASP A 704 0.34 -20.49 9.81
C ASP A 704 1.53 -21.44 9.97
N MET A 705 1.34 -22.70 9.54
CA MET A 705 2.34 -23.75 9.71
C MET A 705 3.62 -23.49 8.90
N ASP A 706 3.53 -22.78 7.78
CA ASP A 706 4.72 -22.46 6.97
C ASP A 706 5.62 -21.45 7.67
N SER A 707 5.03 -20.47 8.37
CA SER A 707 5.79 -19.52 9.18
C SER A 707 6.46 -20.22 10.36
N LEU A 708 5.82 -21.21 10.99
CA LEU A 708 6.44 -22.03 12.04
C LEU A 708 7.60 -22.89 11.52
N ARG A 709 7.58 -23.29 10.23
CA ARG A 709 8.69 -24.00 9.59
C ARG A 709 9.86 -23.07 9.21
N ASN A 710 9.67 -21.75 9.23
CA ASN A 710 10.71 -20.77 8.93
C ASN A 710 11.62 -20.58 10.15
N PRO A 711 12.91 -21.00 10.10
CA PRO A 711 13.77 -21.02 11.28
C PRO A 711 13.89 -19.66 12.01
N PRO A 712 14.17 -18.52 11.36
CA PRO A 712 14.19 -17.24 12.07
C PRO A 712 12.86 -16.81 12.69
N PHE A 713 11.70 -17.22 12.16
CA PHE A 713 10.42 -16.92 12.79
C PHE A 713 10.14 -17.86 13.98
N ALA A 714 10.44 -19.15 13.84
CA ALA A 714 10.34 -20.10 14.95
C ALA A 714 11.24 -19.71 16.13
N THR A 715 12.50 -19.34 15.86
CA THR A 715 13.45 -18.86 16.87
C THR A 715 12.95 -17.56 17.52
N TRP A 716 12.31 -16.67 16.76
CA TRP A 716 11.68 -15.47 17.30
C TRP A 716 10.54 -15.79 18.27
N LEU A 717 9.67 -16.76 17.95
CA LEU A 717 8.59 -17.19 18.86
C LEU A 717 9.16 -17.74 20.17
N CYS A 718 10.20 -18.56 20.09
CA CYS A 718 10.91 -19.04 21.28
C CYS A 718 11.53 -17.88 22.07
N ALA A 719 12.15 -16.92 21.39
CA ALA A 719 12.75 -15.76 22.03
C ALA A 719 11.72 -14.94 22.83
N VAL A 720 10.60 -14.55 22.20
CA VAL A 720 9.56 -13.77 22.89
C VAL A 720 8.87 -14.58 23.99
N PHE A 721 8.72 -15.90 23.84
CA PHE A 721 8.23 -16.76 24.91
C PHE A 721 9.09 -16.65 26.16
N PHE A 722 10.42 -16.84 26.04
CA PHE A 722 11.34 -16.75 27.18
C PHE A 722 11.45 -15.33 27.76
N VAL A 723 11.43 -14.29 26.92
CA VAL A 723 11.41 -12.90 27.41
C VAL A 723 10.17 -12.65 28.28
N PHE A 724 8.99 -13.07 27.84
CA PHE A 724 7.74 -12.80 28.56
C PHE A 724 7.51 -13.69 29.80
N ILE A 725 8.26 -14.79 29.96
CA ILE A 725 8.31 -15.52 31.23
C ILE A 725 8.85 -14.62 32.35
N GLY A 726 9.96 -13.91 32.09
CA GLY A 726 10.65 -13.12 33.11
C GLY A 726 10.16 -11.68 33.25
N LEU A 727 9.74 -11.05 32.15
CA LEU A 727 9.57 -9.59 32.06
C LEU A 727 8.57 -8.99 33.06
N TYR A 728 7.50 -9.72 33.40
CA TYR A 728 6.42 -9.22 34.25
C TYR A 728 6.55 -9.58 35.74
N ILE A 729 7.47 -10.49 36.07
CA ILE A 729 7.72 -10.88 37.47
C ILE A 729 8.03 -9.65 38.34
N PRO A 730 8.91 -8.71 37.93
CA PRO A 730 9.13 -7.49 38.71
C PRO A 730 7.85 -6.66 38.92
N PHE A 731 6.96 -6.55 37.93
CA PHE A 731 5.71 -5.80 38.06
C PHE A 731 4.77 -6.41 39.11
N PHE A 732 4.75 -7.74 39.23
CA PHE A 732 3.87 -8.45 40.17
C PHE A 732 4.44 -8.46 41.59
N TYR A 733 5.77 -8.52 41.73
CA TYR A 733 6.41 -8.81 43.02
C TYR A 733 7.17 -7.62 43.63
N VAL A 734 7.42 -6.52 42.90
CA VAL A 734 8.20 -5.37 43.39
C VAL A 734 7.68 -4.79 44.71
N GLN A 735 6.36 -4.68 44.87
CA GLN A 735 5.76 -4.12 46.09
C GLN A 735 6.00 -5.04 47.30
N ASN A 736 5.74 -6.34 47.15
CA ASN A 736 5.98 -7.33 48.20
C ASN A 736 7.46 -7.43 48.55
N TYR A 737 8.35 -7.33 47.54
CA TYR A 737 9.79 -7.30 47.78
C TYR A 737 10.22 -6.06 48.56
N ALA A 738 9.73 -4.87 48.18
CA ALA A 738 10.03 -3.62 48.88
C ALA A 738 9.65 -3.72 50.37
N LEU A 739 8.47 -4.27 50.67
CA LEU A 739 8.04 -4.51 52.05
C LEU A 739 8.95 -5.51 52.78
N SER A 740 9.43 -6.55 52.10
CA SER A 740 10.31 -7.57 52.69
C SER A 740 11.68 -7.04 53.12
N ILE A 741 12.22 -6.04 52.42
CA ILE A 741 13.49 -5.38 52.76
C ILE A 741 13.31 -4.17 53.68
N GLY A 742 12.12 -3.98 54.26
CA GLY A 742 11.83 -2.93 55.24
C GLY A 742 11.56 -1.53 54.66
N VAL A 743 11.30 -1.40 53.36
CA VAL A 743 10.87 -0.12 52.77
C VAL A 743 9.48 0.25 53.28
N GLY A 744 9.30 1.51 53.67
CA GLY A 744 8.02 2.01 54.16
C GLY A 744 6.85 1.72 53.21
N THR A 745 5.67 1.43 53.79
CA THR A 745 4.45 1.05 53.07
C THR A 745 4.03 2.07 52.00
N ASP A 746 4.34 3.35 52.22
CA ASP A 746 4.08 4.41 51.25
C ASP A 746 4.93 4.28 50.00
N LEU A 747 6.24 4.10 50.18
CA LEU A 747 7.16 4.01 49.06
C LEU A 747 7.08 2.66 48.35
N ALA A 748 6.89 1.55 49.08
CA ALA A 748 6.74 0.21 48.50
C ALA A 748 5.64 0.16 47.42
N PHE A 749 4.51 0.81 47.70
CA PHE A 749 3.43 1.02 46.74
C PHE A 749 3.86 1.84 45.51
N TYR A 750 4.54 2.97 45.73
CA TYR A 750 4.98 3.85 44.65
C TYR A 750 6.04 3.20 43.75
N MET A 751 6.69 2.10 44.15
CA MET A 751 7.63 1.38 43.27
C MET A 751 6.97 0.92 41.96
N LEU A 752 5.76 0.36 42.05
CA LEU A 752 5.01 -0.07 40.86
C LEU A 752 4.62 1.12 39.98
N ILE A 753 4.25 2.24 40.61
CA ILE A 753 3.91 3.50 39.93
C ILE A 753 5.13 4.09 39.22
N ILE A 754 6.28 4.13 39.89
CA ILE A 754 7.55 4.63 39.35
C ILE A 754 7.96 3.81 38.14
N MET A 755 7.83 2.48 38.20
CA MET A 755 8.16 1.60 37.08
C MET A 755 7.22 1.83 35.87
N ASN A 756 5.92 1.99 36.10
CA ASN A 756 4.96 2.35 35.04
C ASN A 756 5.22 3.76 34.48
N ALA A 757 5.57 4.73 35.32
CA ALA A 757 5.93 6.08 34.88
C ALA A 757 7.19 6.09 34.03
N ALA A 758 8.23 5.37 34.44
CA ALA A 758 9.47 5.20 33.68
C ALA A 758 9.25 4.44 32.35
N SER A 759 8.20 3.63 32.26
CA SER A 759 7.82 2.95 31.00
C SER A 759 7.27 3.89 29.93
N ILE A 760 6.78 5.09 30.28
CA ILE A 760 6.28 6.08 29.31
C ILE A 760 7.38 6.52 28.34
N PRO A 761 8.52 7.09 28.78
CA PRO A 761 9.61 7.44 27.87
C PRO A 761 10.19 6.18 27.19
N GLY A 762 10.20 5.04 27.88
CA GLY A 762 10.59 3.74 27.34
C GLY A 762 9.75 3.28 26.15
N ARG A 763 8.51 3.75 25.99
CA ARG A 763 7.65 3.41 24.84
C ARG A 763 7.70 4.43 23.71
N ILE A 764 7.91 5.71 24.05
CA ILE A 764 7.92 6.81 23.07
C ILE A 764 9.28 6.90 22.36
N PHE A 765 10.38 7.02 23.11
CA PHE A 765 11.69 7.28 22.51
C PHE A 765 12.20 6.11 21.65
N PRO A 766 12.13 4.85 22.11
CA PRO A 766 12.48 3.70 21.28
C PRO A 766 11.64 3.57 20.02
N ALA A 767 10.32 3.87 20.07
CA ALA A 767 9.47 3.85 18.88
C ALA A 767 9.88 4.92 17.85
N LEU A 768 10.22 6.13 18.30
CA LEU A 768 10.74 7.20 17.44
C LEU A 768 12.10 6.85 16.82
N LEU A 769 12.96 6.17 17.58
CA LEU A 769 14.30 5.78 17.12
C LEU A 769 14.23 4.57 16.17
N ALA A 770 13.33 3.62 16.44
CA ALA A 770 13.09 2.45 15.61
C ALA A 770 12.66 2.82 14.18
N ASP A 771 11.89 3.90 14.00
CA ASP A 771 11.51 4.43 12.68
C ASP A 771 12.73 4.91 11.86
N LYS A 772 13.90 5.12 12.48
CA LYS A 772 15.14 5.60 11.81
C LYS A 772 16.23 4.54 11.67
N ILE A 773 16.40 3.69 12.68
CA ILE A 773 17.53 2.74 12.77
C ILE A 773 17.10 1.27 12.79
N GLY A 774 15.80 0.98 12.69
CA GLY A 774 15.27 -0.38 12.64
C GLY A 774 14.95 -0.99 14.02
N ASN A 775 13.91 -1.82 14.05
CA ASN A 775 13.37 -2.43 15.28
C ASN A 775 14.33 -3.43 15.96
N LEU A 776 15.16 -4.16 15.18
CA LEU A 776 16.13 -5.12 15.74
C LEU A 776 17.22 -4.44 16.58
N HIS A 777 17.66 -3.23 16.17
CA HIS A 777 18.70 -2.47 16.87
C HIS A 777 18.24 -1.92 18.22
N ILE A 778 16.92 -1.83 18.42
CA ILE A 778 16.31 -1.34 19.66
C ILE A 778 16.01 -2.50 20.62
N ILE A 779 15.44 -3.60 20.12
CA ILE A 779 14.96 -4.68 20.98
C ILE A 779 16.11 -5.48 21.61
N ILE A 780 17.19 -5.75 20.87
CA ILE A 780 18.30 -6.59 21.36
C ILE A 780 19.00 -5.97 22.59
N PRO A 781 19.44 -4.69 22.56
CA PRO A 781 20.00 -4.04 23.75
C PRO A 781 18.99 -3.93 24.89
N SER A 782 17.71 -3.66 24.57
CA SER A 782 16.67 -3.51 25.59
C SER A 782 16.43 -4.81 26.37
N VAL A 783 16.43 -5.97 25.69
CA VAL A 783 16.28 -7.28 26.34
C VAL A 783 17.53 -7.65 27.15
N LEU A 784 18.73 -7.40 26.62
CA LEU A 784 19.97 -7.62 27.36
C LEU A 784 19.98 -6.84 28.68
N LEU A 785 19.71 -5.53 28.59
CA LEU A 785 19.71 -4.64 29.74
C LEU A 785 18.62 -5.05 30.73
N SER A 786 17.41 -5.38 30.27
CA SER A 786 16.34 -5.86 31.15
C SER A 786 16.71 -7.13 31.91
N GLY A 787 17.37 -8.09 31.25
CA GLY A 787 17.83 -9.34 31.88
C GLY A 787 18.92 -9.10 32.92
N VAL A 788 19.92 -8.28 32.58
CA VAL A 788 21.00 -7.90 33.51
C VAL A 788 20.45 -7.15 34.72
N ILE A 789 19.59 -6.15 34.49
CA ILE A 789 18.92 -5.38 35.55
C ILE A 789 18.11 -6.31 36.46
N THR A 790 17.38 -7.27 35.89
CA THR A 790 16.60 -8.22 36.69
C THR A 790 17.49 -9.14 37.55
N LEU A 791 18.66 -9.56 37.05
CA LEU A 791 19.63 -10.31 37.86
C LEU A 791 20.28 -9.43 38.93
N SER A 792 20.57 -8.16 38.62
CA SER A 792 21.11 -7.21 39.61
C SER A 792 20.16 -6.97 40.79
N TRP A 793 18.88 -7.31 40.65
CA TRP A 793 17.89 -7.25 41.73
C TRP A 793 18.26 -8.12 42.94
N ILE A 794 19.06 -9.18 42.74
CA ILE A 794 19.54 -10.05 43.83
C ILE A 794 20.36 -9.27 44.86
N SER A 795 21.07 -8.21 44.43
CA SER A 795 21.94 -7.39 45.29
C SER A 795 21.25 -6.12 45.82
N VAL A 796 19.94 -5.98 45.65
CA VAL A 796 19.19 -4.76 46.02
C VAL A 796 18.70 -4.85 47.46
N GLU A 797 19.44 -4.25 48.37
CA GLU A 797 19.07 -4.25 49.81
C GLU A 797 18.61 -2.87 50.31
N THR A 798 18.78 -1.81 49.51
CA THR A 798 18.45 -0.44 49.91
C THR A 798 17.30 0.15 49.11
N GLN A 799 16.61 1.10 49.72
CA GLN A 799 15.55 1.90 49.10
C GLN A 799 16.03 2.60 47.81
N SER A 800 17.22 3.20 47.85
CA SER A 800 17.79 3.95 46.72
C SER A 800 18.08 3.04 45.53
N SER A 801 18.67 1.87 45.79
CA SER A 801 18.93 0.86 44.76
C SER A 801 17.64 0.32 44.15
N LEU A 802 16.60 0.15 44.96
CA LEU A 802 15.29 -0.34 44.49
C LEU A 802 14.59 0.68 43.58
N ILE A 803 14.67 1.97 43.90
CA ILE A 803 14.14 3.03 43.02
C ILE A 803 14.90 3.04 41.69
N ALA A 804 16.23 3.05 41.73
CA ALA A 804 17.06 3.12 40.53
C ALA A 804 16.78 1.94 39.59
N ILE A 805 16.77 0.71 40.12
CA ILE A 805 16.55 -0.49 39.31
C ILE A 805 15.14 -0.54 38.72
N SER A 806 14.13 -0.06 39.46
CA SER A 806 12.74 0.04 38.99
C SER A 806 12.57 1.04 37.84
N VAL A 807 13.29 2.17 37.89
CA VAL A 807 13.29 3.17 36.79
C VAL A 807 13.93 2.58 35.54
N PHE A 808 15.12 2.00 35.66
CA PHE A 808 15.81 1.42 34.49
C PHE A 808 15.01 0.27 33.89
N LEU A 809 14.48 -0.64 34.72
CA LEU A 809 13.64 -1.72 34.25
C LEU A 809 12.37 -1.19 33.56
N GLY A 810 11.73 -0.15 34.10
CA GLY A 810 10.58 0.50 33.48
C GLY A 810 10.89 1.01 32.06
N VAL A 811 12.01 1.70 31.87
CA VAL A 811 12.42 2.21 30.56
C VAL A 811 12.62 1.07 29.55
N PHE A 812 13.40 0.04 29.88
CA PHE A 812 13.73 -1.02 28.93
C PHE A 812 12.58 -2.01 28.71
N SER A 813 11.78 -2.30 29.74
CA SER A 813 10.57 -3.11 29.58
C SER A 813 9.51 -2.41 28.71
N GLY A 814 9.37 -1.09 28.84
CA GLY A 814 8.56 -0.27 27.96
C GLY A 814 8.99 -0.36 26.50
N SER A 815 10.31 -0.32 26.25
CA SER A 815 10.90 -0.47 24.91
C SER A 815 10.55 -1.80 24.27
N ILE A 816 10.72 -2.90 25.01
CA ILE A 816 10.41 -4.27 24.54
C ILE A 816 8.95 -4.37 24.12
N GLN A 817 8.03 -3.91 24.97
CA GLN A 817 6.59 -4.03 24.70
C GLN A 817 6.15 -3.22 23.48
N GLY A 818 6.74 -2.05 23.24
CA GLY A 818 6.44 -1.23 22.06
C GLY A 818 6.95 -1.82 20.75
N VAL A 819 8.11 -2.49 20.78
CA VAL A 819 8.81 -2.94 19.56
C VAL A 819 8.42 -4.36 19.13
N VAL A 820 8.01 -5.25 20.04
CA VAL A 820 7.70 -6.66 19.74
C VAL A 820 6.67 -6.81 18.60
N PRO A 821 5.50 -6.15 18.61
CA PRO A 821 4.55 -6.25 17.49
C PRO A 821 5.08 -5.63 16.18
N ALA A 822 5.93 -4.60 16.28
CA ALA A 822 6.49 -3.89 15.14
C ALA A 822 7.61 -4.66 14.43
N LEU A 823 8.23 -5.64 15.09
CA LEU A 823 9.29 -6.48 14.52
C LEU A 823 8.76 -7.59 13.61
N VAL A 824 7.53 -8.05 13.84
CA VAL A 824 6.95 -9.20 13.12
C VAL A 824 6.95 -9.03 11.59
N PRO A 825 6.59 -7.86 10.99
CA PRO A 825 6.69 -7.65 9.55
C PRO A 825 8.06 -7.94 8.95
N PHE A 826 9.15 -7.60 9.65
CA PHE A 826 10.52 -7.86 9.19
C PHE A 826 10.86 -9.36 9.15
N LEU A 827 10.24 -10.14 10.05
CA LEU A 827 10.47 -11.58 10.13
C LEU A 827 9.62 -12.36 9.12
N CYS A 828 8.55 -11.77 8.59
CA CYS A 828 7.61 -12.37 7.65
C CYS A 828 8.03 -12.12 6.19
N PRO A 829 8.41 -13.17 5.42
CA PRO A 829 8.68 -13.03 3.98
C PRO A 829 7.42 -12.73 3.16
N ASP A 830 6.27 -13.13 3.67
CA ASP A 830 4.96 -12.93 3.09
C ASP A 830 4.10 -12.08 4.04
N LEU A 831 3.85 -10.83 3.65
CA LEU A 831 3.04 -9.89 4.45
C LEU A 831 1.54 -10.26 4.44
N SER A 832 1.10 -11.19 3.60
CA SER A 832 -0.26 -11.75 3.64
C SER A 832 -0.55 -12.46 4.96
N LYS A 833 0.47 -13.13 5.51
CA LYS A 833 0.46 -13.92 6.76
C LYS A 833 0.73 -13.07 7.99
N LEU A 834 0.92 -11.76 7.82
CA LEU A 834 1.32 -10.85 8.90
C LEU A 834 0.33 -10.89 10.08
N GLY A 835 -0.98 -10.97 9.81
CA GLY A 835 -2.00 -11.04 10.86
C GLY A 835 -1.96 -12.34 11.68
N SER A 836 -1.61 -13.46 11.05
CA SER A 836 -1.43 -14.75 11.73
C SER A 836 -0.10 -14.79 12.49
N ASN A 837 0.96 -14.20 11.93
CA ASN A 837 2.29 -14.16 12.55
C ASN A 837 2.34 -13.22 13.76
N ILE A 838 1.63 -12.08 13.71
CA ILE A 838 1.41 -11.23 14.89
C ILE A 838 0.64 -12.03 15.94
N GLY A 839 -0.41 -12.77 15.53
CA GLY A 839 -1.18 -13.62 16.42
C GLY A 839 -0.35 -14.70 17.12
N MET A 840 0.48 -15.43 16.39
CA MET A 840 1.38 -16.44 16.95
C MET A 840 2.42 -15.82 17.88
N THR A 841 2.95 -14.63 17.56
CA THR A 841 3.88 -13.88 18.42
C THR A 841 3.22 -13.51 19.75
N LEU A 842 2.02 -12.91 19.70
CA LEU A 842 1.26 -12.55 20.90
C LEU A 842 0.85 -13.78 21.71
N SER A 843 0.54 -14.90 21.04
CA SER A 843 0.21 -16.16 21.72
C SER A 843 1.41 -16.73 22.47
N ALA A 844 2.59 -16.75 21.85
CA ALA A 844 3.83 -17.19 22.50
C ALA A 844 4.15 -16.30 23.72
N SER A 845 4.04 -14.97 23.58
CA SER A 845 4.17 -14.03 24.70
C SER A 845 3.16 -14.31 25.82
N GLY A 846 1.90 -14.59 25.46
CA GLY A 846 0.84 -14.90 26.41
C GLY A 846 1.12 -16.16 27.22
N VAL A 847 1.56 -17.24 26.57
CA VAL A 847 1.90 -18.50 27.27
C VAL A 847 3.08 -18.29 28.22
N GLY A 848 4.09 -17.52 27.81
CA GLY A 848 5.21 -17.16 28.70
C GLY A 848 4.73 -16.42 29.95
N LEU A 849 3.85 -15.43 29.77
CA LEU A 849 3.27 -14.64 30.86
C LEU A 849 2.35 -15.44 31.79
N LEU A 850 1.64 -16.44 31.25
CA LEU A 850 0.80 -17.37 32.03
C LEU A 850 1.63 -18.15 33.04
N ILE A 851 2.80 -18.64 32.61
CA ILE A 851 3.65 -19.57 33.38
C ILE A 851 4.60 -18.80 34.31
N GLY A 852 5.11 -17.64 33.88
CA GLY A 852 6.18 -16.91 34.57
C GLY A 852 5.86 -16.54 36.01
N ASN A 853 4.79 -15.77 36.24
CA ASN A 853 4.48 -15.27 37.59
C ASN A 853 4.09 -16.39 38.59
N PRO A 854 3.31 -17.42 38.21
CA PRO A 854 3.02 -18.52 39.13
C PRO A 854 4.24 -19.39 39.46
N VAL A 855 5.12 -19.64 38.50
CA VAL A 855 6.38 -20.37 38.75
C VAL A 855 7.28 -19.56 39.68
N ALA A 856 7.41 -18.25 39.44
CA ALA A 856 8.11 -17.34 40.32
C ALA A 856 7.56 -17.36 41.76
N GLY A 857 6.24 -17.32 41.91
CA GLY A 857 5.58 -17.41 43.22
C GLY A 857 5.77 -18.77 43.90
N ALA A 858 5.86 -19.86 43.13
CA ALA A 858 6.14 -21.19 43.67
C ALA A 858 7.61 -21.33 44.13
N ILE A 859 8.55 -20.75 43.37
CA ILE A 859 9.96 -20.67 43.78
C ILE A 859 10.07 -19.90 45.10
N LEU A 860 9.41 -18.74 45.21
CA LEU A 860 9.40 -17.93 46.43
C LEU A 860 8.79 -18.70 47.61
N GLY A 861 7.69 -19.43 47.39
CA GLY A 861 7.04 -20.24 48.42
C GLY A 861 7.87 -21.43 48.90
N ASN A 862 8.61 -22.08 47.99
CA ASN A 862 9.46 -23.24 48.31
C ASN A 862 10.82 -22.85 48.92
N GLN A 863 11.19 -21.57 48.88
CA GLN A 863 12.43 -21.05 49.46
C GLN A 863 12.18 -20.26 50.75
N ASP A 864 11.09 -20.54 51.47
CA ASP A 864 10.73 -19.87 52.73
C ASP A 864 10.74 -18.33 52.63
N GLY A 865 10.36 -17.77 51.48
CA GLY A 865 10.34 -16.31 51.26
C GLY A 865 11.69 -15.69 50.89
N VAL A 866 12.70 -16.49 50.56
CA VAL A 866 13.98 -16.01 50.03
C VAL A 866 13.83 -15.63 48.55
N TRP A 867 14.28 -14.42 48.18
CA TRP A 867 13.93 -13.79 46.90
C TRP A 867 14.91 -14.06 45.75
N TRP A 868 16.14 -14.52 46.02
CA TRP A 868 17.16 -14.64 44.97
C TRP A 868 16.75 -15.62 43.86
N GLY A 869 16.05 -16.71 44.20
CA GLY A 869 15.64 -17.73 43.23
C GLY A 869 14.65 -17.18 42.18
N LEU A 870 13.70 -16.36 42.63
CA LEU A 870 12.72 -15.70 41.75
C LEU A 870 13.41 -14.73 40.78
N TRP A 871 14.32 -13.89 41.27
CA TRP A 871 15.06 -12.94 40.43
C TRP A 871 16.01 -13.63 39.46
N THR A 872 16.63 -14.74 39.89
CA THR A 872 17.49 -15.57 39.04
C THR A 872 16.69 -16.19 37.91
N PHE A 873 15.53 -16.77 38.22
CA PHE A 873 14.61 -17.32 37.22
C PHE A 873 14.15 -16.25 36.22
N ALA A 874 13.73 -15.09 36.70
CA ALA A 874 13.30 -13.99 35.85
C ALA A 874 14.43 -13.47 34.94
N GLY A 875 15.62 -13.22 35.49
CA GLY A 875 16.74 -12.69 34.72
C GLY A 875 17.31 -13.68 33.71
N VAL A 876 17.49 -14.96 34.09
CA VAL A 876 18.02 -16.00 33.19
C VAL A 876 17.07 -16.28 32.03
N THR A 877 15.76 -16.30 32.26
CA THR A 877 14.78 -16.51 31.18
C THR A 877 14.78 -15.34 30.19
N ILE A 878 14.89 -14.09 30.66
CA ILE A 878 15.06 -12.92 29.77
C ILE A 878 16.37 -13.02 28.97
N LEU A 879 17.49 -13.39 29.60
CA LEU A 879 18.78 -13.53 28.92
C LEU A 879 18.81 -14.69 27.91
N LEU A 880 18.10 -15.78 28.18
CA LEU A 880 17.88 -16.85 27.19
C LEU A 880 17.12 -16.30 25.97
N GLY A 881 16.11 -15.47 26.22
CA GLY A 881 15.44 -14.69 25.17
C GLY A 881 16.41 -13.81 24.37
N PHE A 882 17.34 -13.11 25.03
CA PHE A 882 18.39 -12.32 24.36
C PHE A 882 19.28 -13.17 23.45
N VAL A 883 19.77 -14.33 23.92
CA VAL A 883 20.59 -15.23 23.12
C VAL A 883 19.84 -15.69 21.86
N LEU A 884 18.56 -16.02 22.00
CA LEU A 884 17.71 -16.39 20.87
C LEU A 884 17.45 -15.22 19.92
N LEU A 885 17.32 -13.99 20.41
CA LEU A 885 17.22 -12.79 19.55
C LEU A 885 18.51 -12.52 18.76
N CYS A 886 19.68 -12.75 19.37
CA CYS A 886 20.95 -12.70 18.66
C CYS A 886 21.01 -13.78 17.57
N ALA A 887 20.48 -14.98 17.83
CA ALA A 887 20.33 -16.01 16.79
C ALA A 887 19.36 -15.58 15.68
N VAL A 888 18.23 -14.94 15.99
CA VAL A 888 17.32 -14.36 14.98
C VAL A 888 18.03 -13.34 14.11
N ARG A 889 18.83 -12.44 14.70
CA ARG A 889 19.64 -11.47 13.95
C ARG A 889 20.62 -12.17 13.02
N PHE A 890 21.34 -13.16 13.53
CA PHE A 890 22.30 -13.93 12.74
C PHE A 890 21.63 -14.66 11.56
N LEU A 891 20.48 -15.30 11.80
CA LEU A 891 19.71 -16.02 10.78
C LEU A 891 19.09 -15.12 9.71
N LYS A 892 18.80 -13.84 10.02
CA LYS A 892 18.16 -12.90 9.08
C LYS A 892 19.11 -11.94 8.38
N VAL A 893 20.15 -11.48 9.06
CA VAL A 893 21.02 -10.36 8.62
C VAL A 893 22.48 -10.81 8.46
N GLY A 894 22.88 -11.97 8.99
CA GLY A 894 24.26 -12.44 8.99
C GLY A 894 25.16 -11.71 10.01
N MET A 895 26.49 -11.90 9.91
CA MET A 895 27.48 -11.26 10.80
C MET A 895 27.88 -9.84 10.40
N ALA A 896 27.52 -9.38 9.19
CA ALA A 896 27.87 -8.06 8.71
C ALA A 896 26.98 -6.99 9.36
N ILE A 897 27.58 -5.89 9.84
CA ILE A 897 26.85 -4.71 10.32
C ILE A 897 26.28 -3.97 9.10
N THR A 898 25.13 -4.43 8.63
CA THR A 898 24.31 -3.73 7.62
C THR A 898 23.21 -2.93 8.34
N LYS A 899 22.74 -1.84 7.72
CA LYS A 899 21.58 -1.10 8.20
C LYS A 899 20.34 -2.00 8.09
N ALA A 900 20.00 -2.66 9.20
CA ALA A 900 18.78 -3.46 9.38
C ALA A 900 17.58 -2.62 9.80
#